data_AF-A0A4P8SM55-F1
#
_entry.id   AF-A0A4P8SM55-F1
#
_cell.length_a   1.000
_cell.length_b   1.000
_cell.length_c   1.000
_cell.angle_alpha   90.00
_cell.angle_beta   90.00
_cell.angle_gamma   90.00
#
_symmetry.space_group_name_H-M   'P 1'
#
loop_
_entity.id
_entity.type
_entity.pdbx_description
1 polymer ?
#
loop_
_entity_poly.entity_id
_entity_poly.type
_entity_poly.pdbx_seq_one_letter_code
_entity_poly.pdbx_strand_id
1 'polypeptide(L)'
;MTRTENRLERLRAALQYLADHGSGRRIEVWEHVESRVPLGDDEQQFNTAGQPQGQSDFLWGTTALVHAGFMEKPRRGEWTVTDAGRAIIQPEVSLEEFGRELSDRRRAFQRAQRDDLELRLRSEIVPPDSRAETIRMTEQLFVERGLRDLDSVFAPGRAVWRAEVAAELREHFLEQPEIEGDDFLSKLRNQFSAASDDARLLMAEIICWQILPLQTPGERKKRERVTALLDLMAHPVTIPAEIERAFRSWSFNPGTGMSVQLFRALSIVVEAVVRWINLPADDRARALDDPWAWRDFVQSLPGSSFPTQRNELLYLVHPGVFGEVVSGDNREAIRAAFIGEINGQAEDDPDAAFQQITIALQQKVKGPALYYVDPLVSRWQNQAAPKPVTPSVPEPPEPKPIGDPARSTFPLVSMGLADRLHMPAAWLQDTLDLIERRKQVILYGPPGTGKTFLAQALSKHVTDGTDGETTIVQFHPTYSYEDFFEGFRPVANDDSGNLAFSLRKGPLRRLADSAAANPEANYFLVIDEINRGNIAKVFGELYFLLEYRDSEISLLYSDEPFTLPSNIFVIGTMNTADRSIAMLDAAMRRRFAFIELHPERDPVRDVLAGWAATKGLQDDRADLLTRLNTAIADHDAKVGPSFLMRDLDADGLADVWRYEILPLLAEHHYGDGVDLEARYGLAALRRQATPSAADGAEGADTAD
;
A
#
# COMPACT_ATOMS: atom_id res chain seq x y z
N MET A 1 -6.75 -44.79 -2.71
CA MET A 1 -5.66 -43.98 -2.13
C MET A 1 -6.28 -42.74 -1.51
N THR A 2 -5.79 -42.33 -0.35
CA THR A 2 -6.22 -41.08 0.30
C THR A 2 -5.71 -39.88 -0.50
N ARG A 3 -6.36 -38.70 -0.35
CA ARG A 3 -5.88 -37.43 -0.95
C ARG A 3 -4.42 -37.13 -0.62
N THR A 4 -3.98 -37.50 0.59
CA THR A 4 -2.60 -37.34 1.05
C THR A 4 -1.62 -38.27 0.32
N GLU A 5 -1.99 -39.54 0.12
CA GLU A 5 -1.19 -40.50 -0.65
C GLU A 5 -1.09 -40.07 -2.12
N ASN A 6 -2.22 -39.67 -2.74
CA ASN A 6 -2.24 -39.15 -4.11
C ASN A 6 -1.30 -37.95 -4.28
N ARG A 7 -1.31 -37.03 -3.29
CA ARG A 7 -0.42 -35.87 -3.30
C ARG A 7 1.05 -36.29 -3.22
N LEU A 8 1.41 -37.21 -2.34
CA LEU A 8 2.80 -37.70 -2.22
C LEU A 8 3.26 -38.41 -3.50
N GLU A 9 2.41 -39.24 -4.09
CA GLU A 9 2.69 -39.89 -5.37
C GLU A 9 2.93 -38.87 -6.49
N ARG A 10 2.10 -37.82 -6.57
CA ARG A 10 2.31 -36.73 -7.53
C ARG A 10 3.64 -36.00 -7.34
N LEU A 11 4.03 -35.74 -6.09
CA LEU A 11 5.32 -35.12 -5.78
C LEU A 11 6.50 -36.01 -6.13
N ARG A 12 6.41 -37.32 -5.85
CA ARG A 12 7.42 -38.31 -6.25
C ARG A 12 7.52 -38.43 -7.78
N ALA A 13 6.38 -38.47 -8.47
CA ALA A 13 6.32 -38.50 -9.93
C ALA A 13 6.95 -37.26 -10.58
N ALA A 14 6.78 -36.08 -9.98
CA ALA A 14 7.43 -34.85 -10.46
C ALA A 14 8.95 -34.95 -10.37
N LEU A 15 9.49 -35.43 -9.24
CA LEU A 15 10.93 -35.64 -9.09
C LEU A 15 11.46 -36.69 -10.08
N GLN A 16 10.72 -37.76 -10.33
CA GLN A 16 11.07 -38.77 -11.33
C GLN A 16 11.14 -38.16 -12.74
N TYR A 17 10.12 -37.39 -13.13
CA TYR A 17 10.11 -36.71 -14.42
C TYR A 17 11.34 -35.80 -14.58
N LEU A 18 11.66 -35.00 -13.55
CA LEU A 18 12.84 -34.13 -13.56
C LEU A 18 14.16 -34.92 -13.57
N ALA A 19 14.21 -36.08 -12.91
CA ALA A 19 15.38 -36.94 -12.93
C ALA A 19 15.66 -37.52 -14.32
N ASP A 20 14.60 -37.89 -15.04
CA ASP A 20 14.67 -38.50 -16.36
C ASP A 20 14.99 -37.45 -17.46
N HIS A 21 14.52 -36.20 -17.29
CA HIS A 21 14.64 -35.14 -18.32
C HIS A 21 15.70 -34.08 -18.01
N GLY A 22 16.29 -34.08 -16.81
CA GLY A 22 17.27 -33.10 -16.34
C GLY A 22 16.64 -31.81 -15.82
N SER A 23 15.80 -31.17 -16.65
CA SER A 23 14.95 -30.03 -16.26
C SER A 23 13.56 -30.15 -16.88
N GLY A 24 12.59 -29.37 -16.40
CA GLY A 24 11.24 -29.38 -16.94
C GLY A 24 10.47 -28.10 -16.65
N ARG A 25 9.62 -27.66 -17.59
CA ARG A 25 8.75 -26.51 -17.33
C ARG A 25 7.60 -26.91 -16.42
N ARG A 26 7.18 -25.99 -15.52
CA ARG A 26 6.07 -26.23 -14.58
C ARG A 26 4.84 -26.90 -15.21
N ILE A 27 4.44 -26.45 -16.40
CA ILE A 27 3.24 -26.97 -17.10
C ILE A 27 3.48 -28.41 -17.57
N GLU A 28 4.64 -28.69 -18.16
CA GLU A 28 5.02 -30.03 -18.64
C GLU A 28 5.12 -31.03 -17.50
N VAL A 29 5.71 -30.61 -16.37
CA VAL A 29 5.79 -31.42 -15.16
C VAL A 29 4.38 -31.74 -14.64
N TRP A 30 3.48 -30.75 -14.63
CA TRP A 30 2.10 -30.96 -14.20
C TRP A 30 1.34 -31.93 -15.12
N GLU A 31 1.38 -31.73 -16.44
CA GLU A 31 0.72 -32.60 -17.42
C GLU A 31 1.20 -34.05 -17.30
N HIS A 32 2.51 -34.26 -17.15
CA HIS A 32 3.06 -35.60 -16.94
C HIS A 32 2.55 -36.22 -15.62
N VAL A 33 2.61 -35.47 -14.53
CA VAL A 33 2.20 -35.95 -13.20
C VAL A 33 0.71 -36.27 -13.16
N GLU A 34 -0.13 -35.43 -13.74
CA GLU A 34 -1.59 -35.64 -13.83
C GLU A 34 -1.93 -36.86 -14.68
N SER A 35 -1.21 -37.09 -15.78
CA SER A 35 -1.40 -38.30 -16.60
C SER A 35 -1.07 -39.61 -15.85
N ARG A 36 -0.11 -39.56 -14.92
CA ARG A 36 0.36 -40.73 -14.16
C ARG A 36 -0.44 -40.96 -12.89
N VAL A 37 -0.87 -39.88 -12.22
CA VAL A 37 -1.65 -39.90 -10.98
C VAL A 37 -2.84 -38.93 -11.14
N PRO A 38 -3.93 -39.37 -11.79
CA PRO A 38 -5.09 -38.53 -12.08
C PRO A 38 -5.73 -37.92 -10.83
N LEU A 39 -6.45 -36.81 -11.00
CA LEU A 39 -7.22 -36.19 -9.93
C LEU A 39 -8.45 -37.02 -9.58
N GLY A 40 -8.63 -37.35 -8.30
CA GLY A 40 -9.89 -37.94 -7.81
C GLY A 40 -11.04 -36.92 -7.81
N ASP A 41 -12.28 -37.39 -7.66
CA ASP A 41 -13.50 -36.55 -7.76
C ASP A 41 -13.46 -35.32 -6.83
N ASP A 42 -13.00 -35.48 -5.59
CA ASP A 42 -12.86 -34.40 -4.61
C ASP A 42 -11.72 -33.41 -4.95
N GLU A 43 -10.74 -33.83 -5.74
CA GLU A 43 -9.58 -33.04 -6.15
C GLU A 43 -9.82 -32.25 -7.46
N GLN A 44 -10.84 -32.63 -8.22
CA GLN A 44 -11.30 -31.95 -9.44
C GLN A 44 -12.16 -30.72 -9.15
N GLN A 45 -12.62 -30.55 -7.91
CA GLN A 45 -13.34 -29.35 -7.49
C GLN A 45 -12.46 -28.11 -7.73
N PHE A 46 -13.03 -27.10 -8.37
CA PHE A 46 -12.31 -25.86 -8.63
C PHE A 46 -12.18 -25.02 -7.36
N ASN A 47 -11.00 -24.46 -7.13
CA ASN A 47 -10.80 -23.41 -6.15
C ASN A 47 -11.39 -22.08 -6.66
N THR A 48 -11.36 -21.04 -5.82
CA THR A 48 -11.86 -19.69 -6.15
C THR A 48 -11.11 -19.02 -7.31
N ALA A 49 -9.99 -19.56 -7.76
CA ALA A 49 -9.21 -19.11 -8.91
C ALA A 49 -9.45 -19.96 -10.18
N GLY A 50 -10.44 -20.86 -10.18
CA GLY A 50 -10.78 -21.69 -11.34
C GLY A 50 -9.75 -22.77 -11.66
N GLN A 51 -8.94 -23.20 -10.69
CA GLN A 51 -8.02 -24.34 -10.82
C GLN A 51 -8.49 -25.54 -9.98
N PRO A 52 -8.31 -26.79 -10.44
CA PRO A 52 -8.59 -27.96 -9.62
C PRO A 52 -7.82 -27.93 -8.29
N GLN A 53 -8.47 -28.29 -7.19
CA GLN A 53 -7.85 -28.33 -5.86
C GLN A 53 -6.60 -29.22 -5.83
N GLY A 54 -6.61 -30.37 -6.51
CA GLY A 54 -5.45 -31.27 -6.59
C GLY A 54 -4.25 -30.66 -7.29
N GLN A 55 -4.47 -29.80 -8.30
CA GLN A 55 -3.42 -29.02 -8.95
C GLN A 55 -2.82 -28.00 -7.98
N SER A 56 -3.66 -27.34 -7.20
CA SER A 56 -3.21 -26.41 -6.15
C SER A 56 -2.36 -27.13 -5.09
N ASP A 57 -2.83 -28.27 -4.58
CA ASP A 57 -2.15 -29.08 -3.57
C ASP A 57 -0.77 -29.57 -4.04
N PHE A 58 -0.67 -29.95 -5.31
CA PHE A 58 0.59 -30.30 -5.96
C PHE A 58 1.54 -29.10 -6.01
N LEU A 59 1.08 -27.96 -6.54
CA LEU A 59 1.92 -26.76 -6.66
C LEU A 59 2.45 -26.30 -5.29
N TRP A 60 1.60 -26.28 -4.26
CA TRP A 60 2.03 -26.03 -2.88
C TRP A 60 2.99 -27.09 -2.35
N GLY A 61 2.78 -28.36 -2.71
CA GLY A 61 3.65 -29.48 -2.34
C GLY A 61 5.05 -29.36 -2.96
N THR A 62 5.18 -28.82 -4.17
CA THR A 62 6.51 -28.62 -4.78
C THR A 62 7.38 -27.62 -4.02
N THR A 63 6.79 -26.68 -3.27
CA THR A 63 7.55 -25.81 -2.35
C THR A 63 8.14 -26.60 -1.18
N ALA A 64 7.43 -27.63 -0.70
CA ALA A 64 7.98 -28.53 0.33
C ALA A 64 9.18 -29.32 -0.20
N LEU A 65 9.16 -29.73 -1.47
CA LEU A 65 10.30 -30.39 -2.13
C LEU A 65 11.53 -29.47 -2.19
N VAL A 66 11.33 -28.18 -2.49
CA VAL A 66 12.41 -27.17 -2.47
C VAL A 66 12.98 -27.02 -1.06
N HIS A 67 12.12 -26.85 -0.04
CA HIS A 67 12.58 -26.71 1.35
C HIS A 67 13.27 -27.97 1.89
N ALA A 68 12.89 -29.15 1.39
CA ALA A 68 13.56 -30.40 1.71
C ALA A 68 14.88 -30.60 0.93
N GLY A 69 15.23 -29.69 0.02
CA GLY A 69 16.41 -29.77 -0.83
C GLY A 69 16.33 -30.87 -1.89
N PHE A 70 15.13 -31.31 -2.28
CA PHE A 70 14.92 -32.34 -3.30
C PHE A 70 14.82 -31.77 -4.72
N MET A 71 14.48 -30.50 -4.85
CA MET A 71 14.38 -29.83 -6.15
C MET A 71 14.76 -28.36 -6.04
N GLU A 72 15.08 -27.75 -7.17
CA GLU A 72 15.35 -26.32 -7.30
C GLU A 72 14.41 -25.68 -8.32
N LYS A 73 14.21 -24.36 -8.18
CA LYS A 73 13.40 -23.53 -9.09
C LYS A 73 14.19 -22.28 -9.51
N PRO A 74 15.33 -22.44 -10.22
CA PRO A 74 16.29 -21.35 -10.45
C PRO A 74 15.80 -20.25 -11.40
N ARG A 75 14.72 -20.48 -12.17
CA ARG A 75 14.15 -19.52 -13.14
C ARG A 75 12.63 -19.46 -13.07
N ARG A 76 12.02 -18.40 -13.64
CA ARG A 76 10.57 -18.37 -13.91
C ARG A 76 10.21 -19.47 -14.92
N GLY A 77 9.92 -20.67 -14.42
CA GLY A 77 9.28 -21.75 -15.15
C GLY A 77 10.04 -23.06 -15.22
N GLU A 78 11.36 -23.09 -15.01
CA GLU A 78 12.20 -24.29 -15.16
C GLU A 78 12.56 -24.89 -13.80
N TRP A 79 12.25 -26.17 -13.61
CA TRP A 79 12.48 -26.93 -12.39
C TRP A 79 13.56 -27.99 -12.62
N THR A 80 14.38 -28.25 -11.62
CA THR A 80 15.44 -29.27 -11.64
C THR A 80 15.40 -30.12 -10.37
N VAL A 81 15.86 -31.37 -10.46
CA VAL A 81 16.00 -32.26 -9.30
C VAL A 81 17.43 -32.21 -8.78
N THR A 82 17.59 -32.24 -7.44
CA THR A 82 18.90 -32.31 -6.79
C THR A 82 19.35 -33.76 -6.62
N ASP A 83 20.60 -33.98 -6.21
CA ASP A 83 21.08 -35.33 -5.87
C ASP A 83 20.28 -35.97 -4.72
N ALA A 84 19.89 -35.18 -3.72
CA ALA A 84 19.02 -35.64 -2.64
C ALA A 84 17.63 -36.03 -3.16
N GLY A 85 17.09 -35.29 -4.13
CA GLY A 85 15.85 -35.63 -4.82
C GLY A 85 15.95 -36.94 -5.61
N ARG A 86 17.08 -37.17 -6.29
CA ARG A 86 17.35 -38.42 -7.03
C ARG A 86 17.50 -39.63 -6.10
N ALA A 87 18.05 -39.44 -4.91
CA ALA A 87 18.22 -40.51 -3.91
C ALA A 87 16.88 -40.94 -3.30
N ILE A 88 15.95 -40.01 -3.05
CA ILE A 88 14.70 -40.32 -2.33
C ILE A 88 13.59 -40.92 -3.22
N ILE A 89 13.76 -40.90 -4.55
CA ILE A 89 12.81 -41.48 -5.50
C ILE A 89 13.13 -42.92 -5.92
N GLN A 90 14.25 -43.48 -5.46
CA GLN A 90 14.71 -44.82 -5.85
C GLN A 90 13.67 -45.91 -5.53
N PRO A 91 13.59 -46.99 -6.33
CA PRO A 91 12.52 -48.00 -6.22
C PRO A 91 12.40 -48.66 -4.83
N GLU A 92 13.48 -48.70 -4.07
CA GLU A 92 13.58 -49.31 -2.74
C GLU A 92 12.96 -48.43 -1.65
N VAL A 93 12.79 -47.13 -1.90
CA VAL A 93 12.16 -46.18 -0.97
C VAL A 93 10.64 -46.27 -1.13
N SER A 94 9.96 -46.64 -0.05
CA SER A 94 8.49 -46.67 -0.01
C SER A 94 7.89 -45.26 -0.03
N LEU A 95 6.61 -45.13 -0.42
CA LEU A 95 5.92 -43.83 -0.41
C LEU A 95 5.83 -43.24 1.02
N GLU A 96 5.72 -44.10 2.03
CA GLU A 96 5.68 -43.68 3.43
C GLU A 96 7.03 -43.09 3.88
N GLU A 97 8.14 -43.74 3.52
CA GLU A 97 9.50 -43.23 3.78
C GLU A 97 9.76 -41.91 3.04
N PHE A 98 9.35 -41.80 1.78
CA PHE A 98 9.41 -40.55 1.02
C PHE A 98 8.67 -39.40 1.74
N GLY A 99 7.43 -39.65 2.18
CA GLY A 99 6.62 -38.67 2.91
C GLY A 99 7.22 -38.27 4.27
N ARG A 100 7.81 -39.22 4.99
CA ARG A 100 8.50 -39.00 6.28
C ARG A 100 9.74 -38.13 6.09
N GLU A 101 10.63 -38.49 5.16
CA GLU A 101 11.86 -37.74 4.90
C GLU A 101 11.56 -36.32 4.39
N LEU A 102 10.59 -36.17 3.49
CA LEU A 102 10.11 -34.86 3.02
C LEU A 102 9.67 -33.98 4.20
N SER A 103 8.92 -34.56 5.13
CA SER A 103 8.44 -33.85 6.32
C SER A 103 9.58 -33.50 7.29
N ASP A 104 10.54 -34.41 7.48
CA ASP A 104 11.67 -34.21 8.39
C ASP A 104 12.64 -33.13 7.90
N ARG A 105 13.04 -33.19 6.63
CA ARG A 105 13.89 -32.16 6.02
C ARG A 105 13.23 -30.80 5.97
N ARG A 106 11.93 -30.74 5.62
CA ARG A 106 11.17 -29.49 5.67
C ARG A 106 11.13 -28.90 7.07
N ARG A 107 10.90 -29.73 8.10
CA ARG A 107 10.92 -29.28 9.50
C ARG A 107 12.32 -28.82 9.91
N ALA A 108 13.38 -29.49 9.46
CA ALA A 108 14.76 -29.08 9.73
C ALA A 108 15.09 -27.73 9.07
N PHE A 109 14.69 -27.53 7.81
CA PHE A 109 14.84 -26.25 7.10
C PHE A 109 14.11 -25.10 7.82
N GLN A 110 12.85 -25.33 8.22
CA GLN A 110 12.06 -24.33 8.96
C GLN A 110 12.67 -24.02 10.34
N ARG A 111 13.24 -25.01 11.04
CA ARG A 111 13.98 -24.78 12.27
C ARG A 111 15.23 -23.93 12.02
N ALA A 112 16.04 -24.30 11.03
CA ALA A 112 17.26 -23.56 10.69
C ALA A 112 16.97 -22.09 10.33
N GLN A 113 15.94 -21.81 9.52
CA GLN A 113 15.55 -20.43 9.21
C GLN A 113 15.05 -19.65 10.43
N ARG A 114 14.32 -20.31 11.33
CA ARG A 114 13.86 -19.66 12.56
C ARG A 114 15.02 -19.35 13.50
N ASP A 115 15.96 -20.27 13.62
CA ASP A 115 17.13 -20.12 14.49
C ASP A 115 18.08 -19.04 13.92
N ASP A 116 18.26 -18.97 12.60
CA ASP A 116 18.96 -17.88 11.89
C ASP A 116 18.29 -16.53 12.12
N LEU A 117 16.97 -16.44 11.90
CA LEU A 117 16.21 -15.21 12.15
C LEU A 117 16.31 -14.78 13.62
N GLU A 118 16.22 -15.71 14.57
CA GLU A 118 16.36 -15.40 15.99
C GLU A 118 17.75 -14.87 16.35
N LEU A 119 18.80 -15.39 15.72
CA LEU A 119 20.16 -14.89 15.87
C LEU A 119 20.28 -13.47 15.29
N ARG A 120 19.86 -13.27 14.04
CA ARG A 120 19.91 -11.97 13.35
C ARG A 120 19.11 -10.90 14.10
N LEU A 121 17.94 -11.26 14.61
CA LEU A 121 17.11 -10.37 15.42
C LEU A 121 17.84 -9.83 16.67
N ARG A 122 18.88 -10.52 17.16
CA ARG A 122 19.68 -10.10 18.32
C ARG A 122 20.95 -9.34 17.96
N SER A 123 21.46 -9.50 16.74
CA SER A 123 22.80 -9.02 16.35
C SER A 123 22.80 -7.87 15.34
N GLU A 124 21.77 -7.75 14.50
CA GLU A 124 21.73 -6.76 13.42
C GLU A 124 20.31 -6.24 13.18
N ILE A 125 20.18 -5.06 12.59
CA ILE A 125 18.89 -4.57 12.06
C ILE A 125 18.49 -5.46 10.90
N VAL A 126 17.42 -6.24 11.04
CA VAL A 126 16.92 -7.13 9.98
C VAL A 126 16.10 -6.36 8.94
N PRO A 127 16.08 -6.76 7.66
CA PRO A 127 15.33 -6.06 6.63
C PRO A 127 13.80 -6.14 6.88
N PRO A 128 13.04 -5.11 6.48
CA PRO A 128 11.60 -5.05 6.68
C PRO A 128 10.83 -6.10 5.86
N ASP A 129 11.34 -6.49 4.69
CA ASP A 129 10.72 -7.45 3.79
C ASP A 129 11.75 -8.14 2.86
N SER A 130 11.27 -9.06 2.02
CA SER A 130 12.11 -9.79 1.06
C SER A 130 12.71 -8.92 -0.06
N ARG A 131 12.10 -7.77 -0.36
CA ARG A 131 12.64 -6.84 -1.37
C ARG A 131 13.87 -6.14 -0.80
N ALA A 132 13.79 -5.67 0.44
CA ALA A 132 14.93 -5.09 1.13
C ALA A 132 16.07 -6.10 1.35
N GLU A 133 15.75 -7.36 1.67
CA GLU A 133 16.75 -8.45 1.73
C GLU A 133 17.45 -8.65 0.36
N THR A 134 16.69 -8.63 -0.74
CA THR A 134 17.26 -8.73 -2.11
C THR A 134 18.23 -7.58 -2.41
N ILE A 135 17.89 -6.37 -1.98
CA ILE A 135 18.75 -5.20 -2.14
C ILE A 135 20.04 -5.37 -1.34
N ARG A 136 19.95 -5.69 -0.04
CA ARG A 136 21.13 -5.88 0.83
C ARG A 136 22.08 -6.95 0.26
N MET A 137 21.55 -8.07 -0.24
CA MET A 137 22.35 -9.11 -0.88
C MET A 137 23.05 -8.62 -2.16
N THR A 138 22.40 -7.75 -2.92
CA THR A 138 22.94 -7.22 -4.18
C THR A 138 24.00 -6.14 -3.92
N GLU A 139 23.80 -5.30 -2.89
CA GLU A 139 24.74 -4.25 -2.48
C GLU A 139 26.10 -4.83 -2.04
N GLN A 140 26.11 -6.04 -1.48
CA GLN A 140 27.37 -6.74 -1.15
C GLN A 140 28.28 -6.94 -2.37
N LEU A 141 27.75 -7.00 -3.59
CA LEU A 141 28.58 -7.04 -4.80
C LEU A 141 29.40 -5.76 -4.98
N PHE A 142 28.83 -4.60 -4.63
CA PHE A 142 29.53 -3.31 -4.70
C PHE A 142 30.55 -3.17 -3.56
N VAL A 143 30.21 -3.66 -2.36
CA VAL A 143 31.14 -3.66 -1.22
C VAL A 143 32.35 -4.55 -1.51
N GLU A 144 32.12 -5.79 -1.93
CA GLU A 144 33.21 -6.75 -2.13
C GLU A 144 34.02 -6.44 -3.40
N ARG A 145 33.39 -6.25 -4.56
CA ARG A 145 34.15 -6.02 -5.80
C ARG A 145 34.63 -4.58 -5.93
N GLY A 146 33.73 -3.62 -5.72
CA GLY A 146 34.03 -2.20 -5.92
C GLY A 146 34.90 -1.63 -4.80
N LEU A 147 34.46 -1.73 -3.55
CA LEU A 147 35.16 -1.08 -2.43
C LEU A 147 36.35 -1.89 -1.90
N ARG A 148 36.22 -3.22 -1.75
CA ARG A 148 37.26 -4.09 -1.18
C ARG A 148 38.31 -4.48 -2.21
N ASP A 149 37.90 -5.01 -3.37
CA ASP A 149 38.82 -5.49 -4.41
C ASP A 149 39.28 -4.40 -5.38
N LEU A 150 38.61 -3.24 -5.42
CA LEU A 150 38.84 -2.16 -6.39
C LEU A 150 38.71 -2.63 -7.86
N ASP A 151 37.78 -3.55 -8.10
CA ASP A 151 37.47 -4.12 -9.41
C ASP A 151 36.08 -3.67 -9.90
N SER A 152 35.82 -3.79 -11.20
CA SER A 152 34.51 -3.47 -11.77
C SER A 152 33.45 -4.46 -11.27
N VAL A 153 32.33 -3.91 -10.81
CA VAL A 153 31.15 -4.70 -10.42
C VAL A 153 30.47 -5.31 -11.65
N PHE A 154 30.46 -4.58 -12.77
CA PHE A 154 29.79 -5.00 -14.01
C PHE A 154 30.67 -5.84 -14.94
N ALA A 155 31.99 -5.65 -14.91
CA ALA A 155 32.97 -6.34 -15.74
C ALA A 155 34.16 -6.88 -14.90
N PRO A 156 33.98 -7.98 -14.15
CA PRO A 156 35.02 -8.53 -13.29
C PRO A 156 36.34 -8.77 -14.03
N GLY A 157 37.46 -8.40 -13.40
CA GLY A 157 38.81 -8.39 -13.96
C GLY A 157 39.22 -7.08 -14.64
N ARG A 158 38.34 -6.08 -14.66
CA ARG A 158 38.61 -4.73 -15.18
C ARG A 158 38.66 -3.73 -14.02
N ALA A 159 39.86 -3.45 -13.52
CA ALA A 159 40.09 -2.56 -12.38
C ALA A 159 39.79 -1.08 -12.69
N VAL A 160 38.51 -0.70 -12.73
CA VAL A 160 38.04 0.68 -12.98
C VAL A 160 38.03 1.55 -11.72
N TRP A 161 38.02 0.96 -10.52
CA TRP A 161 38.05 1.68 -9.24
C TRP A 161 39.48 2.11 -8.86
N ARG A 162 40.12 2.88 -9.73
CA ARG A 162 41.52 3.34 -9.60
C ARG A 162 41.66 4.85 -9.70
N ALA A 163 42.80 5.37 -9.23
CA ALA A 163 43.01 6.80 -9.00
C ALA A 163 42.85 7.63 -10.29
N GLU A 164 43.32 7.12 -11.43
CA GLU A 164 43.22 7.82 -12.72
C GLU A 164 41.78 8.00 -13.18
N VAL A 165 40.97 6.95 -13.03
CA VAL A 165 39.54 6.96 -13.42
C VAL A 165 38.74 7.83 -12.45
N ALA A 166 39.04 7.75 -11.16
CA ALA A 166 38.42 8.61 -10.15
C ALA A 166 38.71 10.10 -10.40
N ALA A 167 39.93 10.44 -10.81
CA ALA A 167 40.29 11.81 -11.17
C ALA A 167 39.46 12.32 -12.37
N GLU A 168 39.24 11.48 -13.38
CA GLU A 168 38.42 11.79 -14.55
C GLU A 168 36.93 12.00 -14.16
N LEU A 169 36.37 11.17 -13.27
CA LEU A 169 35.01 11.39 -12.74
C LEU A 169 34.88 12.75 -12.05
N ARG A 170 35.88 13.11 -11.23
CA ARG A 170 35.89 14.40 -10.54
C ARG A 170 35.95 15.56 -11.52
N GLU A 171 36.83 15.49 -12.52
CA GLU A 171 36.96 16.53 -13.55
C GLU A 171 35.63 16.75 -14.29
N HIS A 172 35.00 15.68 -14.78
CA HIS A 172 33.78 15.78 -15.59
C HIS A 172 32.52 16.10 -14.78
N PHE A 173 32.37 15.53 -13.58
CA PHE A 173 31.10 15.63 -12.83
C PHE A 173 31.11 16.72 -11.76
N LEU A 174 32.22 16.91 -11.05
CA LEU A 174 32.31 17.85 -9.93
C LEU A 174 32.84 19.22 -10.36
N GLU A 175 33.85 19.25 -11.23
CA GLU A 175 34.54 20.49 -11.62
C GLU A 175 33.91 21.17 -12.85
N GLN A 176 33.17 20.42 -13.68
CA GLN A 176 32.45 20.91 -14.85
C GLN A 176 30.92 20.65 -14.77
N PRO A 177 30.21 21.23 -13.78
CA PRO A 177 28.79 20.98 -13.61
C PRO A 177 27.96 21.61 -14.74
N GLU A 178 27.17 20.81 -15.44
CA GLU A 178 26.20 21.28 -16.45
C GLU A 178 24.86 21.62 -15.76
N ILE A 179 24.61 22.91 -15.51
CA ILE A 179 23.49 23.38 -14.66
C ILE A 179 22.31 23.95 -15.49
N GLU A 180 22.53 24.34 -16.74
CA GLU A 180 21.50 24.90 -17.65
C GLU A 180 21.09 23.90 -18.77
N GLY A 181 19.84 23.94 -19.25
CA GLY A 181 19.35 23.05 -20.32
C GLY A 181 18.69 21.74 -19.85
N ASP A 182 18.45 20.81 -20.79
CA ASP A 182 17.65 19.55 -20.78
C ASP A 182 17.62 18.68 -19.50
N ASP A 183 16.81 17.60 -19.55
CA ASP A 183 16.70 16.55 -18.52
C ASP A 183 18.07 16.01 -18.05
N PHE A 184 18.14 15.58 -16.78
CA PHE A 184 19.37 15.15 -16.10
C PHE A 184 20.20 14.13 -16.91
N LEU A 185 19.56 13.18 -17.59
CA LEU A 185 20.29 12.17 -18.36
C LEU A 185 21.01 12.74 -19.58
N SER A 186 20.43 13.74 -20.23
CA SER A 186 21.08 14.41 -21.36
C SER A 186 22.34 15.15 -20.90
N LYS A 187 22.26 15.86 -19.77
CA LYS A 187 23.42 16.51 -19.14
C LYS A 187 24.51 15.53 -18.78
N LEU A 188 24.15 14.42 -18.13
CA LEU A 188 25.11 13.39 -17.76
C LEU A 188 25.82 12.80 -18.99
N ARG A 189 25.09 12.53 -20.08
CA ARG A 189 25.68 12.05 -21.34
C ARG A 189 26.64 13.05 -21.97
N ASN A 190 26.29 14.34 -21.94
CA ASN A 190 27.14 15.41 -22.45
C ASN A 190 28.43 15.54 -21.63
N GLN A 191 28.32 15.59 -20.29
CA GLN A 191 29.47 15.66 -19.37
C GLN A 191 30.48 14.53 -19.59
N PHE A 192 30.01 13.31 -19.87
CA PHE A 192 30.85 12.13 -20.08
C PHE A 192 31.08 11.77 -21.56
N SER A 193 30.71 12.65 -22.49
CA SER A 193 30.85 12.41 -23.94
C SER A 193 32.32 12.32 -24.37
N ALA A 194 33.23 13.04 -23.70
CA ALA A 194 34.67 13.01 -23.95
C ALA A 194 35.44 12.10 -22.96
N ALA A 195 34.76 11.52 -21.96
CA ALA A 195 35.38 10.67 -20.96
C ALA A 195 35.76 9.29 -21.52
N SER A 196 36.72 8.63 -20.87
CA SER A 196 37.12 7.26 -21.16
C SER A 196 36.01 6.24 -20.88
N ASP A 197 36.10 5.08 -21.53
CA ASP A 197 35.17 3.97 -21.27
C ASP A 197 35.24 3.49 -19.81
N ASP A 198 36.40 3.59 -19.15
CA ASP A 198 36.54 3.23 -17.73
C ASP A 198 35.80 4.22 -16.83
N ALA A 199 35.87 5.53 -17.11
CA ALA A 199 35.15 6.56 -16.36
C ALA A 199 33.63 6.46 -16.56
N ARG A 200 33.18 6.20 -17.79
CA ARG A 200 31.75 5.93 -18.06
C ARG A 200 31.26 4.70 -17.31
N LEU A 201 32.05 3.64 -17.28
CA LEU A 201 31.73 2.40 -16.56
C LEU A 201 31.66 2.64 -15.04
N LEU A 202 32.69 3.27 -14.45
CA LEU A 202 32.71 3.55 -13.01
C LEU A 202 31.54 4.47 -12.61
N MET A 203 31.26 5.51 -13.40
CA MET A 203 30.12 6.40 -13.12
C MET A 203 28.78 5.67 -13.25
N ALA A 204 28.63 4.75 -14.21
CA ALA A 204 27.43 3.91 -14.32
C ALA A 204 27.26 2.98 -13.10
N GLU A 205 28.34 2.39 -12.59
CA GLU A 205 28.34 1.59 -11.36
C GLU A 205 27.97 2.44 -10.14
N ILE A 206 28.50 3.65 -10.01
CA ILE A 206 28.16 4.59 -8.93
C ILE A 206 26.69 4.99 -8.95
N ILE A 207 26.15 5.32 -10.13
CA ILE A 207 24.73 5.64 -10.29
C ILE A 207 23.88 4.43 -9.91
N CYS A 208 24.28 3.24 -10.36
CA CYS A 208 23.59 2.00 -10.02
C CYS A 208 23.58 1.78 -8.50
N TRP A 209 24.74 1.90 -7.85
CA TRP A 209 24.87 1.73 -6.40
C TRP A 209 23.97 2.71 -5.62
N GLN A 210 23.94 3.97 -6.04
CA GLN A 210 23.12 5.01 -5.41
C GLN A 210 21.61 4.79 -5.59
N ILE A 211 21.14 4.35 -6.76
CA ILE A 211 19.70 4.18 -7.00
C ILE A 211 19.17 2.80 -6.62
N LEU A 212 20.05 1.83 -6.35
CA LEU A 212 19.68 0.44 -6.09
C LEU A 212 18.66 0.30 -4.94
N PRO A 213 18.85 0.89 -3.74
CA PRO A 213 17.91 0.75 -2.63
C PRO A 213 16.64 1.58 -2.75
N LEU A 214 16.56 2.49 -3.72
CA LEU A 214 15.48 3.47 -3.81
C LEU A 214 14.20 2.88 -4.39
N GLN A 215 13.05 3.21 -3.82
CA GLN A 215 11.74 2.85 -4.40
C GLN A 215 11.47 3.61 -5.71
N THR A 216 11.91 4.87 -5.76
CA THR A 216 11.81 5.74 -6.93
C THR A 216 13.21 6.24 -7.28
N PRO A 217 13.67 6.13 -8.55
CA PRO A 217 12.96 5.65 -9.74
C PRO A 217 12.65 4.15 -9.77
N GLY A 218 11.62 3.72 -10.52
CA GLY A 218 11.29 2.30 -10.73
C GLY A 218 12.19 1.57 -11.74
N GLU A 219 12.02 0.25 -11.92
CA GLU A 219 12.91 -0.65 -12.70
C GLU A 219 13.39 -0.06 -14.02
N ARG A 220 12.47 0.36 -14.90
CA ARG A 220 12.80 0.89 -16.23
C ARG A 220 13.71 2.11 -16.15
N LYS A 221 13.38 3.05 -15.26
CA LYS A 221 14.14 4.29 -15.06
C LYS A 221 15.48 4.03 -14.37
N LYS A 222 15.58 3.03 -13.47
CA LYS A 222 16.87 2.57 -12.92
C LYS A 222 17.78 2.04 -14.04
N ARG A 223 17.25 1.15 -14.88
CA ARG A 223 17.96 0.61 -16.05
C ARG A 223 18.42 1.74 -16.97
N GLU A 224 17.51 2.63 -17.35
CA GLU A 224 17.78 3.76 -18.23
C GLU A 224 18.89 4.68 -17.69
N ARG A 225 18.91 4.96 -16.39
CA ARG A 225 19.96 5.78 -15.74
C ARG A 225 21.33 5.13 -15.83
N VAL A 226 21.40 3.82 -15.63
CA VAL A 226 22.66 3.07 -15.67
C VAL A 226 23.14 2.89 -17.11
N THR A 227 22.26 2.51 -18.03
CA THR A 227 22.62 2.30 -19.44
C THR A 227 22.98 3.61 -20.16
N ALA A 228 22.51 4.76 -19.68
CA ALA A 228 22.80 6.06 -20.30
C ALA A 228 24.29 6.32 -20.57
N LEU A 229 25.19 5.83 -19.71
CA LEU A 229 26.65 5.93 -19.89
C LEU A 229 27.26 4.70 -20.54
N LEU A 230 26.71 3.51 -20.29
CA LEU A 230 27.18 2.26 -20.91
C LEU A 230 27.00 2.29 -22.44
N ASP A 231 25.91 2.89 -22.92
CA ASP A 231 25.61 3.04 -24.35
C ASP A 231 26.58 4.00 -25.07
N LEU A 232 27.28 4.86 -24.34
CA LEU A 232 28.30 5.76 -24.91
C LEU A 232 29.66 5.07 -25.07
N MET A 233 29.85 3.89 -24.46
CA MET A 233 31.13 3.19 -24.51
C MET A 233 31.42 2.66 -25.92
N ALA A 234 32.70 2.67 -26.30
CA ALA A 234 33.12 2.02 -27.54
C ALA A 234 32.92 0.49 -27.47
N HIS A 235 33.10 -0.09 -26.27
CA HIS A 235 32.80 -1.49 -25.97
C HIS A 235 31.81 -1.59 -24.82
N PRO A 236 30.49 -1.60 -25.10
CA PRO A 236 29.47 -1.59 -24.06
C PRO A 236 29.56 -2.81 -23.13
N VAL A 237 29.43 -2.55 -21.84
CA VAL A 237 29.27 -3.56 -20.78
C VAL A 237 27.80 -3.66 -20.45
N THR A 238 27.31 -4.87 -20.16
CA THR A 238 25.92 -5.11 -19.75
C THR A 238 25.79 -5.13 -18.23
N ILE A 239 24.63 -4.70 -17.72
CA ILE A 239 24.32 -4.82 -16.29
C ILE A 239 24.26 -6.30 -15.90
N PRO A 240 24.93 -6.73 -14.82
CA PRO A 240 24.86 -8.12 -14.34
C PRO A 240 23.42 -8.55 -14.03
N ALA A 241 23.07 -9.80 -14.36
CA ALA A 241 21.71 -10.32 -14.18
C ALA A 241 21.22 -10.34 -12.72
N GLU A 242 22.13 -10.37 -11.75
CA GLU A 242 21.82 -10.24 -10.33
C GLU A 242 21.31 -8.82 -10.00
N ILE A 243 22.02 -7.80 -10.48
CA ILE A 243 21.67 -6.39 -10.30
C ILE A 243 20.40 -6.04 -11.07
N GLU A 244 20.27 -6.55 -12.31
CA GLU A 244 19.08 -6.30 -13.12
C GLU A 244 17.81 -6.88 -12.47
N ARG A 245 17.90 -8.05 -11.82
CA ARG A 245 16.78 -8.59 -11.02
C ARG A 245 16.46 -7.71 -9.82
N ALA A 246 17.48 -7.14 -9.18
CA ALA A 246 17.33 -6.27 -8.00
C ALA A 246 16.65 -4.93 -8.31
N PHE A 247 16.65 -4.45 -9.57
CA PHE A 247 15.94 -3.22 -9.96
C PHE A 247 14.42 -3.26 -9.75
N ARG A 248 13.83 -4.46 -9.61
CA ARG A 248 12.41 -4.66 -9.23
C ARG A 248 12.15 -4.52 -7.74
N SER A 249 13.21 -4.47 -6.95
CA SER A 249 13.19 -4.38 -5.49
C SER A 249 13.64 -2.99 -5.05
N TRP A 250 13.47 -2.73 -3.76
CA TRP A 250 13.89 -1.52 -3.08
C TRP A 250 13.90 -1.78 -1.57
N SER A 251 14.53 -0.87 -0.83
CA SER A 251 14.62 -0.91 0.63
C SER A 251 13.86 0.25 1.29
N PHE A 252 13.96 1.46 0.74
CA PHE A 252 13.29 2.63 1.31
C PHE A 252 12.86 3.65 0.25
N ASN A 253 11.98 4.57 0.65
CA ASN A 253 11.60 5.73 -0.14
C ASN A 253 12.49 6.91 0.28
N PRO A 254 13.29 7.50 -0.64
CA PRO A 254 14.20 8.60 -0.31
C PRO A 254 13.51 9.94 -0.05
N GLY A 255 12.19 10.01 -0.24
CA GLY A 255 11.42 11.26 -0.22
C GLY A 255 11.64 12.12 -1.47
N THR A 256 10.99 13.27 -1.51
CA THR A 256 11.03 14.16 -2.70
C THR A 256 12.36 14.92 -2.84
N GLY A 257 13.08 15.14 -1.73
CA GLY A 257 14.33 15.92 -1.71
C GLY A 257 15.45 15.33 -2.56
N MET A 258 15.64 14.01 -2.56
CA MET A 258 16.67 13.33 -3.35
C MET A 258 16.37 13.34 -4.85
N SER A 259 15.09 13.25 -5.22
CA SER A 259 14.65 13.28 -6.62
C SER A 259 14.84 14.66 -7.27
N VAL A 260 14.68 15.74 -6.49
CA VAL A 260 14.86 17.13 -6.96
C VAL A 260 16.34 17.56 -6.96
N GLN A 261 17.18 16.94 -6.13
CA GLN A 261 18.59 17.32 -5.95
C GLN A 261 19.55 16.20 -6.36
N LEU A 262 19.21 15.45 -7.43
CA LEU A 262 19.96 14.27 -7.87
C LEU A 262 21.45 14.55 -8.12
N PHE A 263 21.77 15.68 -8.76
CA PHE A 263 23.16 16.09 -8.96
C PHE A 263 23.91 16.21 -7.63
N ARG A 264 23.33 16.96 -6.68
CA ARG A 264 23.90 17.18 -5.34
C ARG A 264 24.08 15.88 -4.56
N ALA A 265 23.14 14.95 -4.72
CA ALA A 265 23.17 13.62 -4.13
C ALA A 265 24.34 12.81 -4.70
N LEU A 266 24.42 12.70 -6.03
CA LEU A 266 25.51 11.99 -6.71
C LEU A 266 26.88 12.65 -6.47
N SER A 267 26.96 13.98 -6.31
CA SER A 267 28.24 14.63 -6.00
C SER A 267 28.87 14.09 -4.72
N ILE A 268 28.06 13.76 -3.71
CA ILE A 268 28.54 13.17 -2.45
C ILE A 268 29.06 11.75 -2.68
N VAL A 269 28.38 10.96 -3.52
CA VAL A 269 28.79 9.59 -3.83
C VAL A 269 30.07 9.57 -4.66
N VAL A 270 30.18 10.45 -5.66
CA VAL A 270 31.42 10.62 -6.45
C VAL A 270 32.58 11.06 -5.55
N GLU A 271 32.37 12.04 -4.67
CA GLU A 271 33.37 12.47 -3.70
C GLU A 271 33.78 11.33 -2.74
N ALA A 272 32.82 10.50 -2.31
CA ALA A 272 33.09 9.32 -1.50
C ALA A 272 34.01 8.34 -2.24
N VAL A 273 33.70 8.00 -3.49
CA VAL A 273 34.51 7.06 -4.29
C VAL A 273 35.91 7.63 -4.60
N VAL A 274 35.99 8.91 -4.97
CA VAL A 274 37.27 9.59 -5.24
C VAL A 274 38.16 9.54 -4.00
N ARG A 275 37.63 9.87 -2.83
CA ARG A 275 38.39 9.83 -1.60
C ARG A 275 38.72 8.40 -1.17
N TRP A 276 37.78 7.47 -1.33
CA TRP A 276 37.94 6.05 -1.02
C TRP A 276 39.15 5.45 -1.73
N ILE A 277 39.22 5.61 -3.05
CA ILE A 277 40.29 5.07 -3.89
C ILE A 277 41.68 5.60 -3.47
N ASN A 278 41.72 6.84 -2.97
CA ASN A 278 42.96 7.50 -2.53
C ASN A 278 43.31 7.25 -1.05
N LEU A 279 42.46 6.57 -0.28
CA LEU A 279 42.80 6.17 1.09
C LEU A 279 43.87 5.06 1.09
N PRO A 280 44.79 5.03 2.08
CA PRO A 280 45.66 3.90 2.31
C PRO A 280 44.89 2.58 2.46
N ALA A 281 45.48 1.47 2.02
CA ALA A 281 44.82 0.16 2.02
C ALA A 281 44.36 -0.28 3.43
N ASP A 282 45.19 -0.04 4.45
CA ASP A 282 44.87 -0.37 5.84
C ASP A 282 43.67 0.45 6.36
N ASP A 283 43.58 1.72 5.97
CA ASP A 283 42.46 2.60 6.34
C ASP A 283 41.16 2.18 5.64
N ARG A 284 41.25 1.74 4.38
CA ARG A 284 40.10 1.16 3.66
C ARG A 284 39.61 -0.13 4.32
N ALA A 285 40.51 -1.06 4.62
CA ALA A 285 40.14 -2.31 5.28
C ALA A 285 39.46 -2.05 6.63
N ARG A 286 40.04 -1.16 7.45
CA ARG A 286 39.42 -0.73 8.71
C ARG A 286 38.04 -0.12 8.49
N ALA A 287 37.90 0.80 7.52
CA ALA A 287 36.63 1.47 7.26
C ALA A 287 35.55 0.53 6.71
N LEU A 288 35.88 -0.56 6.02
CA LEU A 288 34.89 -1.56 5.58
C LEU A 288 34.51 -2.57 6.66
N ASP A 289 35.43 -2.89 7.57
CA ASP A 289 35.19 -3.93 8.58
C ASP A 289 34.58 -3.35 9.88
N ASP A 290 34.76 -2.04 10.14
CA ASP A 290 34.21 -1.32 11.28
C ASP A 290 33.12 -0.30 10.83
N PRO A 291 31.84 -0.55 11.14
CA PRO A 291 30.72 0.34 10.78
C PRO A 291 30.89 1.78 11.24
N TRP A 292 31.55 1.99 12.39
CA TRP A 292 31.75 3.33 12.95
C TRP A 292 32.88 4.06 12.22
N ALA A 293 33.94 3.35 11.82
CA ALA A 293 34.98 3.89 10.95
C ALA A 293 34.42 4.26 9.56
N TRP A 294 33.52 3.46 8.99
CA TRP A 294 32.79 3.81 7.77
C TRP A 294 31.99 5.11 7.95
N ARG A 295 31.26 5.23 9.06
CA ARG A 295 30.48 6.44 9.35
C ARG A 295 31.35 7.67 9.44
N ASP A 296 32.46 7.59 10.18
CA ASP A 296 33.36 8.72 10.35
C ASP A 296 33.98 9.14 9.01
N PHE A 297 34.30 8.17 8.14
CA PHE A 297 34.69 8.41 6.75
C PHE A 297 33.61 9.19 5.99
N VAL A 298 32.37 8.70 5.97
CA VAL A 298 31.24 9.34 5.26
C VAL A 298 30.92 10.73 5.82
N GLN A 299 30.97 10.93 7.13
CA GLN A 299 30.73 12.23 7.75
C GLN A 299 31.84 13.24 7.42
N SER A 300 33.08 12.77 7.25
CA SER A 300 34.21 13.63 6.91
C SER A 300 34.24 14.05 5.43
N LEU A 301 33.36 13.54 4.56
CA LEU A 301 33.33 13.93 3.14
C LEU A 301 33.05 15.43 2.98
N PRO A 302 33.79 16.15 2.11
CA PRO A 302 33.58 17.58 1.88
C PRO A 302 32.28 17.86 1.09
N GLY A 303 31.98 19.15 0.91
CA GLY A 303 30.86 19.61 0.09
C GLY A 303 29.54 19.73 0.84
N SER A 304 28.45 19.48 0.13
CA SER A 304 27.09 19.73 0.60
C SER A 304 26.72 18.97 1.89
N SER A 305 26.03 19.64 2.81
CA SER A 305 25.24 19.01 3.86
C SER A 305 23.96 18.40 3.26
N PHE A 306 24.02 17.12 2.86
CA PHE A 306 22.84 16.36 2.43
C PHE A 306 22.71 15.08 3.27
N PRO A 307 22.10 15.18 4.47
CA PRO A 307 22.08 14.09 5.45
C PRO A 307 21.49 12.79 4.92
N THR A 308 20.40 12.86 4.14
CA THR A 308 19.74 11.68 3.58
C THR A 308 20.68 10.86 2.71
N GLN A 309 21.46 11.49 1.82
CA GLN A 309 22.41 10.78 0.96
C GLN A 309 23.58 10.20 1.76
N ARG A 310 24.04 10.89 2.81
CA ARG A 310 25.10 10.37 3.68
C ARG A 310 24.62 9.16 4.47
N ASN A 311 23.41 9.21 5.02
CA ASN A 311 22.82 8.07 5.73
C ASN A 311 22.52 6.89 4.80
N GLU A 312 22.19 7.15 3.53
CA GLU A 312 22.12 6.13 2.50
C GLU A 312 23.48 5.45 2.29
N LEU A 313 24.60 6.20 2.21
CA LEU A 313 25.93 5.58 2.12
C LEU A 313 26.27 4.72 3.34
N LEU A 314 25.80 5.09 4.53
CA LEU A 314 25.94 4.25 5.72
C LEU A 314 25.18 2.92 5.56
N TYR A 315 23.93 3.00 5.10
CA TYR A 315 23.09 1.84 4.83
C TYR A 315 23.69 0.93 3.75
N LEU A 316 24.20 1.49 2.65
CA LEU A 316 24.71 0.76 1.49
C LEU A 316 25.91 -0.16 1.81
N VAL A 317 26.66 0.14 2.88
CA VAL A 317 27.82 -0.67 3.31
C VAL A 317 27.52 -1.49 4.55
N HIS A 318 26.82 -0.90 5.53
CA HIS A 318 26.49 -1.57 6.80
C HIS A 318 24.99 -1.52 7.11
N PRO A 319 24.14 -2.20 6.31
CA PRO A 319 22.69 -2.14 6.48
C PRO A 319 22.21 -2.75 7.80
N GLY A 320 22.95 -3.73 8.34
CA GLY A 320 22.71 -4.35 9.65
C GLY A 320 22.99 -3.43 10.85
N VAL A 321 23.63 -2.28 10.64
CA VAL A 321 23.91 -1.29 11.70
C VAL A 321 23.07 -0.04 11.53
N PHE A 322 22.97 0.49 10.30
CA PHE A 322 22.35 1.80 10.07
C PHE A 322 20.89 1.74 9.60
N GLY A 323 20.43 0.62 9.06
CA GLY A 323 19.02 0.38 8.69
C GLY A 323 18.43 1.33 7.63
N GLU A 324 17.17 1.09 7.28
CA GLU A 324 16.46 1.73 6.15
C GLU A 324 15.95 3.16 6.44
N VAL A 325 16.01 3.61 7.70
CA VAL A 325 15.61 4.97 8.08
C VAL A 325 16.76 5.93 7.76
N VAL A 326 16.79 6.47 6.54
CA VAL A 326 17.88 7.36 6.09
C VAL A 326 17.66 8.85 6.45
N SER A 327 16.47 9.24 6.90
CA SER A 327 16.23 10.62 7.36
C SER A 327 16.80 10.83 8.75
N GLY A 328 17.71 11.80 8.90
CA GLY A 328 18.29 12.16 10.20
C GLY A 328 17.25 12.63 11.21
N ASP A 329 16.30 13.46 10.78
CA ASP A 329 15.20 13.94 11.63
C ASP A 329 14.33 12.79 12.14
N ASN A 330 14.02 11.81 11.27
CA ASN A 330 13.26 10.64 11.68
C ASN A 330 14.06 9.76 12.64
N ARG A 331 15.36 9.54 12.41
CA ARG A 331 16.22 8.80 13.34
C ARG A 331 16.19 9.42 14.73
N GLU A 332 16.28 10.75 14.81
CA GLU A 332 16.26 11.46 16.08
C GLU A 332 14.90 11.36 16.79
N ALA A 333 13.79 11.55 16.05
CA ALA A 333 12.45 11.42 16.61
C ALA A 333 12.17 9.99 17.11
N ILE A 334 12.61 8.98 16.37
CA ILE A 334 12.54 7.57 16.77
C ILE A 334 13.38 7.33 18.02
N ARG A 335 14.64 7.80 18.02
CA ARG A 335 15.53 7.67 19.17
C ARG A 335 14.89 8.25 20.42
N ALA A 336 14.40 9.48 20.36
CA ALA A 336 13.73 10.15 21.47
C ALA A 336 12.51 9.35 21.98
N ALA A 337 11.71 8.80 21.07
CA ALA A 337 10.47 8.12 21.43
C ALA A 337 10.66 6.71 22.02
N PHE A 338 11.78 6.07 21.71
CA PHE A 338 12.03 4.68 22.07
C PHE A 338 13.33 4.47 22.85
N ILE A 339 13.98 5.54 23.32
CA ILE A 339 15.19 5.44 24.16
C ILE A 339 14.95 4.58 25.42
N GLY A 340 13.72 4.56 25.93
CA GLY A 340 13.34 3.71 27.08
C GLY A 340 13.27 2.21 26.78
N GLU A 341 13.39 1.77 25.54
CA GLU A 341 13.44 0.35 25.18
C GLU A 341 14.84 -0.26 25.44
N ILE A 342 15.86 0.57 25.71
CA ILE A 342 17.22 0.12 26.10
C ILE A 342 17.49 0.44 27.58
N ASN A 343 18.11 -0.51 28.30
CA ASN A 343 18.40 -0.37 29.73
C ASN A 343 19.70 0.44 29.95
N GLY A 344 19.58 1.76 30.13
CA GLY A 344 20.58 2.58 30.84
C GLY A 344 22.01 2.67 30.28
N GLN A 345 22.29 2.09 29.10
CA GLN A 345 23.52 2.26 28.34
C GLN A 345 23.21 2.94 27.01
N ALA A 346 22.48 4.05 27.03
CA ALA A 346 22.48 4.92 25.87
C ALA A 346 23.93 5.38 25.68
N GLU A 347 24.61 4.83 24.68
CA GLU A 347 25.88 5.37 24.23
C GLU A 347 25.67 6.87 23.93
N ASP A 348 26.67 7.70 24.21
CA ASP A 348 26.65 9.13 23.85
C ASP A 348 26.48 9.32 22.32
N ASP A 349 26.63 8.24 21.55
CA ASP A 349 26.52 8.15 20.11
C ASP A 349 25.06 7.94 19.62
N PRO A 350 24.48 8.89 18.87
CA PRO A 350 23.12 8.77 18.35
C PRO A 350 22.86 7.59 17.42
N ASP A 351 23.82 7.20 16.57
CA ASP A 351 23.63 6.11 15.61
C ASP A 351 23.69 4.75 16.33
N ALA A 352 24.57 4.59 17.32
CA ALA A 352 24.62 3.39 18.15
C ALA A 352 23.35 3.21 18.99
N ALA A 353 22.85 4.30 19.59
CA ALA A 353 21.58 4.29 20.30
C ALA A 353 20.42 3.89 19.36
N PHE A 354 20.37 4.42 18.13
CA PHE A 354 19.35 4.06 17.15
C PHE A 354 19.41 2.56 16.78
N GLN A 355 20.61 2.01 16.58
CA GLN A 355 20.79 0.59 16.31
C GLN A 355 20.27 -0.28 17.47
N GLN A 356 20.69 0.02 18.70
CA GLN A 356 20.29 -0.74 19.89
C GLN A 356 18.77 -0.70 20.13
N ILE A 357 18.15 0.47 19.95
CA ILE A 357 16.69 0.63 20.01
C ILE A 357 16.00 -0.26 18.97
N THR A 358 16.50 -0.25 17.73
CA THR A 358 15.94 -1.06 16.65
C THR A 358 16.06 -2.55 16.95
N ILE A 359 17.21 -3.00 17.45
CA ILE A 359 17.46 -4.39 17.89
C ILE A 359 16.54 -4.77 19.06
N ALA A 360 16.31 -3.88 20.03
CA ALA A 360 15.41 -4.14 21.14
C ALA A 360 13.95 -4.29 20.67
N LEU A 361 13.49 -3.38 19.81
CA LEU A 361 12.13 -3.39 19.26
C LEU A 361 11.86 -4.63 18.39
N GLN A 362 12.79 -5.01 17.52
CA GLN A 362 12.61 -6.16 16.63
C GLN A 362 12.58 -7.50 17.41
N GLN A 363 13.36 -7.63 18.49
CA GLN A 363 13.28 -8.79 19.38
C GLN A 363 11.93 -8.87 20.08
N LYS A 364 11.39 -7.73 20.51
CA LYS A 364 10.09 -7.63 21.19
C LYS A 364 8.93 -8.07 20.29
N VAL A 365 8.97 -7.69 19.00
CA VAL A 365 7.94 -8.08 18.02
C VAL A 365 8.25 -9.39 17.27
N LYS A 366 9.41 -10.01 17.54
CA LYS A 366 9.91 -11.22 16.86
C LYS A 366 9.93 -11.09 15.33
N GLY A 367 10.35 -9.93 14.84
CA GLY A 367 10.35 -9.54 13.44
C GLY A 367 10.89 -8.11 13.27
N PRO A 368 11.04 -7.59 12.04
CA PRO A 368 11.62 -6.27 11.81
C PRO A 368 10.86 -5.14 12.52
N ALA A 369 11.59 -4.14 13.00
CA ALA A 369 11.00 -2.92 13.55
C ALA A 369 10.54 -1.98 12.41
N LEU A 370 9.23 -2.00 12.12
CA LEU A 370 8.64 -1.23 11.02
C LEU A 370 8.25 0.18 11.46
N TYR A 371 9.20 1.12 11.43
CA TYR A 371 8.99 2.49 11.95
C TYR A 371 7.94 3.32 11.21
N TYR A 372 7.63 3.01 9.94
CA TYR A 372 6.64 3.75 9.14
C TYR A 372 5.25 3.08 9.13
N VAL A 373 5.04 2.08 9.98
CA VAL A 373 3.78 1.35 10.13
C VAL A 373 3.34 1.41 11.58
N ASP A 374 2.03 1.39 11.83
CA ASP A 374 1.51 1.26 13.18
C ASP A 374 1.89 -0.10 13.79
N PRO A 375 2.18 -0.14 15.10
CA PRO A 375 1.99 0.93 16.10
C PRO A 375 3.20 1.86 16.30
N LEU A 376 4.34 1.63 15.63
CA LEU A 376 5.57 2.38 15.89
C LEU A 376 5.46 3.82 15.38
N VAL A 377 4.92 4.02 14.16
CA VAL A 377 4.82 5.35 13.52
C VAL A 377 4.09 6.37 14.39
N SER A 378 2.96 5.97 14.97
CA SER A 378 2.19 6.82 15.86
C SER A 378 2.96 7.22 17.13
N ARG A 379 3.86 6.37 17.65
CA ARG A 379 4.57 6.66 18.91
C ARG A 379 5.66 7.72 18.74
N TRP A 380 6.44 7.69 17.66
CA TRP A 380 7.51 8.66 17.46
C TRP A 380 7.06 9.93 16.74
N GLN A 381 5.98 9.88 15.96
CA GLN A 381 5.38 11.10 15.39
C GLN A 381 4.58 11.91 16.41
N ASN A 382 3.95 11.26 17.42
CA ASN A 382 3.19 11.95 18.47
C ASN A 382 4.06 12.49 19.63
N GLN A 383 5.35 12.15 19.70
CA GLN A 383 6.27 12.61 20.75
C GLN A 383 7.19 13.76 20.33
N ALA A 384 7.02 14.32 19.12
CA ALA A 384 7.63 15.60 18.79
C ALA A 384 7.08 16.67 19.74
N ALA A 385 7.85 17.03 20.78
CA ALA A 385 7.51 18.10 21.70
C ALA A 385 7.16 19.38 20.91
N PRO A 386 6.14 20.14 21.34
CA PRO A 386 5.78 21.38 20.70
C PRO A 386 6.98 22.32 20.75
N LYS A 387 7.44 22.79 19.57
CA LYS A 387 8.47 23.83 19.51
C LYS A 387 8.02 25.04 20.36
N PRO A 388 8.93 25.74 21.06
CA PRO A 388 8.58 26.89 21.87
C PRO A 388 7.87 27.93 21.02
N VAL A 389 6.63 28.25 21.40
CA VAL A 389 5.86 29.34 20.81
C VAL A 389 6.42 30.64 21.38
N THR A 390 7.40 31.22 20.70
CA THR A 390 7.60 32.66 20.73
C THR A 390 6.43 33.27 19.97
N PRO A 391 5.73 34.30 20.50
CA PRO A 391 4.57 34.87 19.82
C PRO A 391 5.02 35.68 18.60
N SER A 392 5.27 34.98 17.50
CA SER A 392 5.11 35.54 16.16
C SER A 392 3.73 35.12 15.70
N VAL A 393 2.81 36.08 15.71
CA VAL A 393 1.54 36.00 14.98
C VAL A 393 1.87 35.50 13.57
N PRO A 394 1.43 34.31 13.15
CA PRO A 394 1.45 33.98 11.74
C PRO A 394 0.38 34.85 11.11
N GLU A 395 0.79 35.73 10.20
CA GLU A 395 -0.13 36.18 9.16
C GLU A 395 -0.76 34.93 8.52
N PRO A 396 -2.06 34.98 8.17
CA PRO A 396 -2.67 33.91 7.40
C PRO A 396 -1.77 33.65 6.18
N PRO A 397 -1.54 32.38 5.80
CA PRO A 397 -0.74 32.11 4.61
C PRO A 397 -1.32 32.97 3.49
N GLU A 398 -0.49 33.83 2.90
CA GLU A 398 -0.89 34.44 1.64
C GLU A 398 -1.40 33.29 0.76
N PRO A 399 -2.59 33.44 0.16
CA PRO A 399 -3.05 32.46 -0.80
C PRO A 399 -1.97 32.44 -1.88
N LYS A 400 -1.12 31.40 -1.87
CA LYS A 400 -0.51 30.98 -3.13
C LYS A 400 -1.70 30.80 -4.05
N PRO A 401 -1.77 31.49 -5.18
CA PRO A 401 -2.91 31.37 -6.05
C PRO A 401 -3.07 29.88 -6.34
N ILE A 402 -4.18 29.30 -5.87
CA ILE A 402 -4.76 28.16 -6.56
C ILE A 402 -5.28 28.78 -7.84
N GLY A 403 -4.34 28.91 -8.76
CA GLY A 403 -4.54 29.31 -10.12
C GLY A 403 -3.88 28.23 -10.94
N ASP A 404 -4.53 27.08 -11.05
CA ASP A 404 -4.94 26.75 -12.40
C ASP A 404 -6.08 27.75 -12.70
N PRO A 405 -5.96 28.66 -13.68
CA PRO A 405 -6.98 29.67 -14.00
C PRO A 405 -8.27 29.07 -14.63
N ALA A 406 -8.63 27.86 -14.24
CA ALA A 406 -9.30 26.88 -15.08
C ALA A 406 -10.06 25.81 -14.26
N ARG A 407 -10.66 26.15 -13.12
CA ARG A 407 -11.53 25.19 -12.40
C ARG A 407 -12.77 25.85 -11.81
N SER A 408 -13.93 25.29 -12.10
CA SER A 408 -15.20 25.71 -11.47
C SER A 408 -15.23 25.32 -9.98
N THR A 409 -15.41 26.31 -9.11
CA THR A 409 -15.73 26.10 -7.69
C THR A 409 -17.13 25.50 -7.55
N PHE A 410 -17.40 24.81 -6.44
CA PHE A 410 -18.74 24.26 -6.20
C PHE A 410 -19.81 25.36 -6.15
N PRO A 411 -21.00 25.14 -6.74
CA PRO A 411 -22.10 26.07 -6.63
C PRO A 411 -22.66 26.09 -5.20
N LEU A 412 -23.12 27.27 -4.75
CA LEU A 412 -23.81 27.40 -3.46
C LEU A 412 -25.05 26.49 -3.40
N VAL A 413 -25.37 26.03 -2.20
CA VAL A 413 -26.59 25.23 -1.94
C VAL A 413 -27.82 26.03 -2.38
N SER A 414 -28.61 25.42 -3.25
CA SER A 414 -29.90 25.99 -3.64
C SER A 414 -30.96 25.67 -2.58
N MET A 415 -31.94 26.57 -2.41
CA MET A 415 -33.11 26.28 -1.56
C MET A 415 -33.83 25.00 -1.99
N GLY A 416 -33.93 24.75 -3.31
CA GLY A 416 -34.53 23.53 -3.84
C GLY A 416 -33.79 22.24 -3.46
N LEU A 417 -32.47 22.31 -3.24
CA LEU A 417 -31.69 21.17 -2.72
C LEU A 417 -32.01 20.93 -1.24
N ALA A 418 -32.03 21.99 -0.43
CA ALA A 418 -32.37 21.90 1.00
C ALA A 418 -33.80 21.36 1.21
N ASP A 419 -34.77 21.87 0.43
CA ASP A 419 -36.16 21.43 0.47
C ASP A 419 -36.30 19.96 0.06
N ARG A 420 -35.57 19.52 -0.97
CA ARG A 420 -35.58 18.12 -1.44
C ARG A 420 -35.01 17.15 -0.39
N LEU A 421 -33.96 17.57 0.30
CA LEU A 421 -33.27 16.73 1.28
C LEU A 421 -33.91 16.81 2.68
N HIS A 422 -34.77 17.81 2.92
CA HIS A 422 -35.30 18.15 4.24
C HIS A 422 -34.18 18.35 5.28
N MET A 423 -33.05 18.91 4.85
CA MET A 423 -31.87 19.17 5.68
C MET A 423 -31.53 20.66 5.68
N PRO A 424 -30.97 21.22 6.77
CA PRO A 424 -30.62 22.64 6.84
C PRO A 424 -29.63 23.05 5.74
N ALA A 425 -29.92 24.15 5.05
CA ALA A 425 -29.07 24.65 3.96
C ALA A 425 -27.62 24.95 4.41
N ALA A 426 -27.45 25.46 5.64
CA ALA A 426 -26.13 25.71 6.23
C ALA A 426 -25.31 24.41 6.37
N TRP A 427 -25.93 23.34 6.88
CA TRP A 427 -25.26 22.04 7.02
C TRP A 427 -24.89 21.43 5.67
N LEU A 428 -25.78 21.56 4.67
CA LEU A 428 -25.50 21.12 3.30
C LEU A 428 -24.34 21.90 2.68
N GLN A 429 -24.25 23.20 2.95
CA GLN A 429 -23.16 24.04 2.44
C GLN A 429 -21.83 23.65 3.10
N ASP A 430 -21.81 23.50 4.43
CA ASP A 430 -20.62 23.04 5.16
C ASP A 430 -20.15 21.67 4.65
N THR A 431 -21.09 20.80 4.28
CA THR A 431 -20.80 19.48 3.70
C THR A 431 -20.20 19.59 2.30
N LEU A 432 -20.74 20.43 1.42
CA LEU A 432 -20.17 20.69 0.09
C LEU A 432 -18.76 21.29 0.19
N ASP A 433 -18.57 22.28 1.07
CA ASP A 433 -17.27 22.91 1.30
C ASP A 433 -16.24 21.89 1.84
N LEU A 434 -16.69 20.98 2.72
CA LEU A 434 -15.85 19.90 3.23
C LEU A 434 -15.43 18.94 2.11
N ILE A 435 -16.37 18.54 1.22
CA ILE A 435 -16.07 17.71 0.05
C ILE A 435 -15.09 18.44 -0.87
N GLU A 436 -15.30 19.74 -1.12
CA GLU A 436 -14.46 20.54 -2.00
C GLU A 436 -13.02 20.62 -1.49
N ARG A 437 -12.85 20.84 -0.17
CA ARG A 437 -11.54 20.93 0.49
C ARG A 437 -10.85 19.58 0.64
N ARG A 438 -11.56 18.55 1.10
CA ARG A 438 -10.99 17.24 1.45
C ARG A 438 -10.94 16.26 0.29
N LYS A 439 -11.64 16.55 -0.81
CA LYS A 439 -11.76 15.73 -2.03
C LYS A 439 -12.40 14.35 -1.84
N GLN A 440 -12.42 13.80 -0.63
CA GLN A 440 -13.06 12.54 -0.34
C GLN A 440 -13.69 12.50 1.06
N VAL A 441 -14.92 11.99 1.13
CA VAL A 441 -15.69 11.88 2.37
C VAL A 441 -16.40 10.52 2.47
N ILE A 442 -16.66 10.07 3.68
CA ILE A 442 -17.50 8.91 3.98
C ILE A 442 -18.71 9.39 4.75
N LEU A 443 -19.89 9.18 4.18
CA LEU A 443 -21.18 9.31 4.85
C LEU A 443 -21.45 7.98 5.57
N TYR A 444 -21.55 8.00 6.89
CA TYR A 444 -21.76 6.77 7.67
C TYR A 444 -22.90 6.91 8.67
N GLY A 445 -23.47 5.78 9.07
CA GLY A 445 -24.49 5.73 10.10
C GLY A 445 -25.48 4.58 9.90
N PRO A 446 -26.52 4.51 10.74
CA PRO A 446 -27.50 3.43 10.73
C PRO A 446 -28.26 3.30 9.39
N PRO A 447 -28.90 2.15 9.10
CA PRO A 447 -29.63 1.94 7.86
C PRO A 447 -30.80 2.92 7.73
N GLY A 448 -31.06 3.34 6.49
CA GLY A 448 -32.20 4.20 6.19
C GLY A 448 -32.04 5.69 6.53
N THR A 449 -30.83 6.17 6.84
CA THR A 449 -30.54 7.59 7.14
C THR A 449 -30.29 8.47 5.90
N GLY A 450 -30.47 7.92 4.70
CA GLY A 450 -30.41 8.69 3.45
C GLY A 450 -29.00 8.95 2.90
N LYS A 451 -27.97 8.24 3.37
CA LYS A 451 -26.56 8.41 2.94
C LYS A 451 -26.40 8.43 1.41
N THR A 452 -26.89 7.39 0.73
CA THR A 452 -26.78 7.26 -0.73
C THR A 452 -27.59 8.32 -1.46
N PHE A 453 -28.78 8.67 -0.95
CA PHE A 453 -29.60 9.74 -1.50
C PHE A 453 -28.92 11.11 -1.38
N LEU A 454 -28.33 11.41 -0.22
CA LEU A 454 -27.55 12.62 0.01
C LEU A 454 -26.34 12.69 -0.92
N ALA A 455 -25.55 11.61 -1.02
CA ALA A 455 -24.38 11.55 -1.91
C ALA A 455 -24.74 11.90 -3.36
N GLN A 456 -25.82 11.28 -3.88
CA GLN A 456 -26.32 11.53 -5.24
C GLN A 456 -26.87 12.95 -5.43
N ALA A 457 -27.57 13.48 -4.43
CA ALA A 457 -28.14 14.83 -4.51
C ALA A 457 -27.05 15.91 -4.51
N LEU A 458 -26.03 15.76 -3.66
CA LEU A 458 -24.88 16.67 -3.59
C LEU A 458 -24.04 16.61 -4.87
N SER A 459 -23.70 15.40 -5.33
CA SER A 459 -22.92 15.24 -6.56
C SER A 459 -23.66 15.81 -7.76
N LYS A 460 -24.96 15.51 -7.88
CA LYS A 460 -25.80 16.05 -8.94
C LYS A 460 -25.88 17.57 -8.89
N HIS A 461 -26.08 18.17 -7.71
CA HIS A 461 -26.13 19.63 -7.56
C HIS A 461 -24.88 20.33 -8.08
N VAL A 462 -23.70 19.70 -7.92
CA VAL A 462 -22.43 20.25 -8.41
C VAL A 462 -22.24 20.02 -9.91
N THR A 463 -22.66 18.88 -10.45
CA THR A 463 -22.46 18.54 -11.87
C THR A 463 -23.55 19.07 -12.79
N ASP A 464 -24.75 19.40 -12.27
CA ASP A 464 -25.90 19.81 -13.08
C ASP A 464 -25.59 21.09 -13.88
N GLY A 465 -25.83 21.04 -15.19
CA GLY A 465 -25.53 22.15 -16.10
C GLY A 465 -24.04 22.35 -16.42
N THR A 466 -23.18 21.38 -16.10
CA THR A 466 -21.74 21.38 -16.44
C THR A 466 -21.39 20.15 -17.31
N ASP A 467 -20.17 20.11 -17.86
CA ASP A 467 -19.63 18.92 -18.55
C ASP A 467 -19.15 17.83 -17.57
N GLY A 468 -19.37 18.01 -16.27
CA GLY A 468 -19.01 17.06 -15.22
C GLY A 468 -19.99 15.90 -15.12
N GLU A 469 -19.53 14.76 -14.62
CA GLU A 469 -20.37 13.57 -14.44
C GLU A 469 -20.24 12.96 -13.05
N THR A 470 -21.29 12.24 -12.64
CA THR A 470 -21.27 11.38 -11.44
C THR A 470 -21.29 9.92 -11.89
N THR A 471 -20.30 9.16 -11.45
CA THR A 471 -20.27 7.69 -11.54
C THR A 471 -20.60 7.09 -10.18
N ILE A 472 -21.54 6.14 -10.16
CA ILE A 472 -21.95 5.44 -8.95
C ILE A 472 -21.57 3.97 -9.08
N VAL A 473 -20.88 3.45 -8.08
CA VAL A 473 -20.52 2.03 -7.94
C VAL A 473 -20.96 1.53 -6.57
N GLN A 474 -21.25 0.24 -6.45
CA GLN A 474 -21.56 -0.40 -5.18
C GLN A 474 -20.54 -1.49 -4.90
N PHE A 475 -19.90 -1.47 -3.74
CA PHE A 475 -18.93 -2.50 -3.38
C PHE A 475 -19.63 -3.73 -2.81
N HIS A 476 -19.08 -4.90 -3.15
CA HIS A 476 -19.46 -6.20 -2.62
C HIS A 476 -18.21 -7.04 -2.38
N PRO A 477 -18.27 -8.14 -1.60
CA PRO A 477 -17.08 -8.88 -1.18
C PRO A 477 -16.19 -9.40 -2.32
N THR A 478 -16.78 -9.64 -3.49
CA THR A 478 -16.10 -10.10 -4.70
C THR A 478 -15.66 -8.99 -5.65
N TYR A 479 -15.98 -7.72 -5.36
CA TYR A 479 -15.59 -6.58 -6.19
C TYR A 479 -14.06 -6.45 -6.18
N SER A 480 -13.46 -6.28 -7.36
CA SER A 480 -12.00 -6.37 -7.55
C SER A 480 -11.42 -5.11 -8.18
N TYR A 481 -10.09 -5.01 -8.19
CA TYR A 481 -9.39 -3.95 -8.91
C TYR A 481 -9.75 -3.97 -10.39
N GLU A 482 -9.84 -5.16 -10.98
CA GLU A 482 -10.13 -5.36 -12.38
C GLU A 482 -11.53 -4.93 -12.79
N ASP A 483 -12.47 -4.87 -11.84
CA ASP A 483 -13.82 -4.35 -12.07
C ASP A 483 -13.88 -2.83 -11.85
N PHE A 484 -13.04 -2.32 -10.95
CA PHE A 484 -13.07 -0.92 -10.51
C PHE A 484 -12.26 0.03 -11.40
N PHE A 485 -11.09 -0.42 -11.86
CA PHE A 485 -10.13 0.45 -12.54
C PHE A 485 -9.70 -0.06 -13.91
N GLU A 486 -8.98 -1.17 -14.03
CA GLU A 486 -8.73 -1.80 -15.32
C GLU A 486 -8.39 -3.28 -15.19
N GLY A 487 -8.78 -4.09 -16.17
CA GLY A 487 -8.44 -5.51 -16.18
C GLY A 487 -8.70 -6.18 -17.52
N PHE A 488 -7.99 -7.29 -17.79
CA PHE A 488 -8.20 -8.06 -19.00
C PHE A 488 -9.57 -8.75 -18.98
N ARG A 489 -10.29 -8.66 -20.10
CA ARG A 489 -11.55 -9.37 -20.33
C ARG A 489 -11.50 -10.09 -21.68
N PRO A 490 -12.01 -11.33 -21.75
CA PRO A 490 -12.09 -12.06 -23.00
C PRO A 490 -13.08 -11.37 -23.95
N VAL A 491 -12.70 -11.27 -25.22
CA VAL A 491 -13.53 -10.81 -26.33
C VAL A 491 -13.51 -11.88 -27.42
N ALA A 492 -14.70 -12.20 -27.93
CA ALA A 492 -14.83 -13.09 -29.07
C ALA A 492 -14.26 -12.40 -30.31
N ASN A 493 -13.37 -13.08 -31.02
CA ASN A 493 -12.88 -12.62 -32.31
C ASN A 493 -13.73 -13.28 -33.41
N ASP A 494 -14.66 -12.50 -33.98
CA ASP A 494 -15.76 -12.99 -34.82
C ASP A 494 -15.29 -13.74 -36.09
N ASP A 495 -14.03 -13.59 -36.52
CA ASP A 495 -13.50 -14.20 -37.75
C ASP A 495 -12.72 -15.51 -37.55
N SER A 496 -12.42 -15.95 -36.31
CA SER A 496 -11.54 -17.11 -36.09
C SER A 496 -11.93 -18.05 -34.94
N GLY A 497 -12.96 -17.75 -34.16
CA GLY A 497 -13.35 -18.57 -33.01
C GLY A 497 -12.33 -18.60 -31.85
N ASN A 498 -11.26 -17.80 -31.94
CA ASN A 498 -10.25 -17.67 -30.90
C ASN A 498 -10.65 -16.59 -29.87
N LEU A 499 -10.47 -16.89 -28.59
CA LEU A 499 -10.62 -15.95 -27.49
C LEU A 499 -9.41 -15.00 -27.46
N ALA A 500 -9.66 -13.69 -27.61
CA ALA A 500 -8.65 -12.65 -27.41
C ALA A 500 -8.88 -11.97 -26.05
N PHE A 501 -7.83 -11.53 -25.37
CA PHE A 501 -7.95 -10.74 -24.14
C PHE A 501 -7.77 -9.26 -24.47
N SER A 502 -8.72 -8.43 -24.06
CA SER A 502 -8.65 -6.97 -24.20
C SER A 502 -8.64 -6.31 -22.83
N LEU A 503 -7.79 -5.30 -22.64
CA LEU A 503 -7.81 -4.49 -21.43
C LEU A 503 -9.07 -3.62 -21.44
N ARG A 504 -9.91 -3.75 -20.41
CA ARG A 504 -11.14 -2.97 -20.24
C ARG A 504 -10.98 -1.99 -19.09
N LYS A 505 -11.34 -0.73 -19.34
CA LYS A 505 -11.37 0.35 -18.35
C LYS A 505 -12.63 0.23 -17.47
N GLY A 506 -12.42 0.13 -16.17
CA GLY A 506 -13.43 0.17 -15.13
C GLY A 506 -13.98 1.58 -14.88
N PRO A 507 -14.94 1.72 -13.94
CA PRO A 507 -15.62 2.98 -13.66
C PRO A 507 -14.68 4.13 -13.28
N LEU A 508 -13.71 3.91 -12.37
CA LEU A 508 -12.81 4.98 -11.95
C LEU A 508 -11.85 5.40 -13.08
N ARG A 509 -11.33 4.45 -13.87
CA ARG A 509 -10.45 4.79 -15.01
C ARG A 509 -11.19 5.62 -16.05
N ARG A 510 -12.43 5.24 -16.39
CA ARG A 510 -13.26 6.02 -17.33
C ARG A 510 -13.55 7.43 -16.81
N LEU A 511 -13.95 7.54 -15.54
CA LEU A 511 -14.18 8.83 -14.89
C LEU A 511 -12.92 9.70 -14.90
N ALA A 512 -11.76 9.11 -14.65
CA ALA A 512 -10.48 9.81 -14.66
C ALA A 512 -10.06 10.28 -16.05
N ASP A 513 -10.27 9.46 -17.08
CA ASP A 513 -10.03 9.88 -18.46
C ASP A 513 -10.95 11.06 -18.85
N SER A 514 -12.24 11.02 -18.49
CA SER A 514 -13.19 12.13 -18.70
C SER A 514 -12.74 13.41 -17.96
N ALA A 515 -12.35 13.25 -16.70
CA ALA A 515 -11.92 14.36 -15.83
C ALA A 515 -10.62 15.02 -16.32
N ALA A 516 -9.69 14.22 -16.84
CA ALA A 516 -8.47 14.73 -17.46
C ALA A 516 -8.74 15.46 -18.78
N ALA A 517 -9.74 15.02 -19.56
CA ALA A 517 -10.12 15.67 -20.82
C ALA A 517 -10.82 17.03 -20.61
N ASN A 518 -11.55 17.20 -19.50
CA ASN A 518 -12.26 18.45 -19.18
C ASN A 518 -11.90 18.93 -17.75
N PRO A 519 -10.74 19.56 -17.55
CA PRO A 519 -10.25 19.97 -16.23
C PRO A 519 -11.14 21.02 -15.51
N GLU A 520 -11.92 21.79 -16.28
CA GLU A 520 -12.83 22.83 -15.78
C GLU A 520 -14.04 22.29 -15.01
N ALA A 521 -14.45 21.06 -15.34
CA ALA A 521 -15.63 20.41 -14.80
C ALA A 521 -15.31 19.55 -13.59
N ASN A 522 -16.29 19.36 -12.70
CA ASN A 522 -16.14 18.56 -11.49
C ASN A 522 -16.75 17.16 -11.69
N TYR A 523 -16.06 16.14 -11.21
CA TYR A 523 -16.40 14.74 -11.41
C TYR A 523 -16.60 14.04 -10.07
N PHE A 524 -17.63 13.22 -9.94
CA PHE A 524 -17.91 12.52 -8.69
C PHE A 524 -17.87 11.01 -8.84
N LEU A 525 -17.21 10.34 -7.92
CA LEU A 525 -17.28 8.91 -7.70
C LEU A 525 -18.04 8.63 -6.40
N VAL A 526 -19.26 8.13 -6.51
CA VAL A 526 -20.03 7.67 -5.37
C VAL A 526 -19.80 6.17 -5.20
N ILE A 527 -19.25 5.77 -4.05
CA ILE A 527 -19.01 4.37 -3.70
C ILE A 527 -20.00 3.97 -2.61
N ASP A 528 -21.05 3.29 -3.03
CA ASP A 528 -22.05 2.77 -2.12
C ASP A 528 -21.54 1.51 -1.42
N GLU A 529 -21.88 1.35 -0.14
CA GLU A 529 -21.49 0.18 0.67
C GLU A 529 -19.96 -0.04 0.72
N ILE A 530 -19.21 1.05 0.90
CA ILE A 530 -17.74 1.06 0.73
C ILE A 530 -17.01 0.04 1.63
N ASN A 531 -17.56 -0.25 2.82
CA ASN A 531 -17.01 -1.24 3.75
C ASN A 531 -17.23 -2.70 3.31
N ARG A 532 -18.18 -2.97 2.39
CA ARG A 532 -18.50 -4.35 1.93
C ARG A 532 -17.46 -4.94 0.99
N GLY A 533 -16.54 -4.13 0.48
CA GLY A 533 -15.39 -4.57 -0.31
C GLY A 533 -14.08 -4.47 0.47
N ASN A 534 -13.06 -5.24 0.08
CA ASN A 534 -11.70 -5.01 0.56
C ASN A 534 -11.12 -3.79 -0.18
N ILE A 535 -11.30 -2.61 0.40
CA ILE A 535 -10.96 -1.34 -0.25
C ILE A 535 -9.49 -1.28 -0.67
N ALA A 536 -8.56 -1.77 0.17
CA ALA A 536 -7.14 -1.81 -0.17
C ALA A 536 -6.87 -2.66 -1.41
N LYS A 537 -7.56 -3.80 -1.54
CA LYS A 537 -7.47 -4.67 -2.72
C LYS A 537 -8.15 -4.05 -3.95
N VAL A 538 -9.29 -3.39 -3.78
CA VAL A 538 -10.05 -2.77 -4.88
C VAL A 538 -9.32 -1.56 -5.46
N PHE A 539 -8.74 -0.72 -4.62
CA PHE A 539 -7.99 0.45 -5.07
C PHE A 539 -6.56 0.10 -5.52
N GLY A 540 -5.98 -1.01 -5.05
CA GLY A 540 -4.64 -1.43 -5.46
C GLY A 540 -3.61 -0.31 -5.27
N GLU A 541 -2.91 0.02 -6.34
CA GLU A 541 -1.93 1.11 -6.42
C GLU A 541 -2.55 2.52 -6.32
N LEU A 542 -3.82 2.68 -6.70
CA LEU A 542 -4.56 3.96 -6.64
C LEU A 542 -4.80 4.42 -5.21
N TYR A 543 -4.69 3.50 -4.26
CA TYR A 543 -4.80 3.76 -2.83
C TYR A 543 -3.84 4.88 -2.39
N PHE A 544 -2.66 4.95 -3.00
CA PHE A 544 -1.69 6.03 -2.80
C PHE A 544 -2.19 7.38 -3.31
N LEU A 545 -2.85 7.41 -4.47
CA LEU A 545 -3.31 8.63 -5.13
C LEU A 545 -4.48 9.32 -4.43
N LEU A 546 -5.20 8.62 -3.54
CA LEU A 546 -6.21 9.27 -2.69
C LEU A 546 -5.59 10.35 -1.79
N GLU A 547 -4.34 10.18 -1.38
CA GLU A 547 -3.61 11.13 -0.55
C GLU A 547 -2.69 12.05 -1.35
N TYR A 548 -2.01 11.49 -2.35
CA TYR A 548 -1.05 12.21 -3.18
C TYR A 548 -1.57 12.36 -4.61
N ARG A 549 -2.64 13.13 -4.78
CA ARG A 549 -3.36 13.29 -6.07
C ARG A 549 -2.49 13.87 -7.20
N ASP A 550 -1.51 14.69 -6.86
CA ASP A 550 -0.56 15.28 -7.82
C ASP A 550 0.61 14.34 -8.16
N SER A 551 0.64 13.14 -7.60
CA SER A 551 1.67 12.14 -7.88
C SER A 551 1.25 11.20 -9.00
N GLU A 552 2.24 10.68 -9.70
CA GLU A 552 2.08 9.69 -10.78
C GLU A 552 2.47 8.30 -10.27
N ILE A 553 1.65 7.30 -10.58
CA ILE A 553 1.94 5.88 -10.37
C ILE A 553 1.98 5.16 -11.72
N SER A 554 2.56 3.96 -11.76
CA SER A 554 2.47 3.06 -12.92
C SER A 554 1.41 2.00 -12.66
N LEU A 555 0.52 1.80 -13.63
CA LEU A 555 -0.63 0.90 -13.50
C LEU A 555 -0.24 -0.58 -13.66
N LEU A 556 -0.90 -1.46 -12.91
CA LEU A 556 -0.57 -2.89 -12.84
C LEU A 556 -0.75 -3.68 -14.16
N TYR A 557 -1.67 -3.27 -15.03
CA TYR A 557 -2.00 -4.02 -16.25
C TYR A 557 -1.46 -3.39 -17.52
N SER A 558 -1.42 -2.05 -17.58
CA SER A 558 -1.00 -1.30 -18.77
C SER A 558 0.43 -0.78 -18.71
N ASP A 559 1.07 -0.79 -17.53
CA ASP A 559 2.35 -0.11 -17.24
C ASP A 559 2.34 1.40 -17.61
N GLU A 560 1.16 1.97 -17.87
CA GLU A 560 0.97 3.39 -18.19
C GLU A 560 1.13 4.25 -16.93
N PRO A 561 1.70 5.46 -17.05
CA PRO A 561 1.64 6.44 -15.99
C PRO A 561 0.20 6.89 -15.76
N PHE A 562 -0.21 7.01 -14.51
CA PHE A 562 -1.53 7.49 -14.11
C PHE A 562 -1.43 8.42 -12.91
N THR A 563 -2.12 9.55 -13.01
CA THR A 563 -2.39 10.48 -11.91
C THR A 563 -3.88 10.50 -11.65
N LEU A 564 -4.32 10.75 -10.43
CA LEU A 564 -5.75 10.88 -10.13
C LEU A 564 -6.15 12.36 -10.28
N PRO A 565 -6.95 12.74 -11.28
CA PRO A 565 -7.28 14.14 -11.51
C PRO A 565 -7.84 14.81 -10.26
N SER A 566 -7.35 16.02 -9.98
CA SER A 566 -7.72 16.77 -8.78
C SER A 566 -9.18 17.21 -8.79
N ASN A 567 -9.83 17.20 -9.97
CA ASN A 567 -11.25 17.45 -10.23
C ASN A 567 -12.18 16.25 -10.01
N ILE A 568 -11.66 15.12 -9.48
CA ILE A 568 -12.48 13.99 -9.02
C ILE A 568 -12.71 14.05 -7.51
N PHE A 569 -13.97 13.93 -7.10
CA PHE A 569 -14.40 13.89 -5.71
C PHE A 569 -15.00 12.53 -5.37
N VAL A 570 -14.65 11.97 -4.21
CA VAL A 570 -15.12 10.63 -3.80
C VAL A 570 -16.08 10.74 -2.62
N ILE A 571 -17.28 10.17 -2.76
CA ILE A 571 -18.24 10.08 -1.66
C ILE A 571 -18.52 8.61 -1.39
N GLY A 572 -18.01 8.08 -0.28
CA GLY A 572 -18.32 6.74 0.20
C GLY A 572 -19.59 6.74 1.06
N THR A 573 -20.41 5.69 1.00
CA THR A 573 -21.47 5.43 1.99
C THR A 573 -21.14 4.17 2.78
N MET A 574 -21.43 4.19 4.08
CA MET A 574 -21.17 3.06 4.97
C MET A 574 -22.33 2.84 5.94
N ASN A 575 -22.86 1.63 6.00
CA ASN A 575 -23.75 1.21 7.07
C ASN A 575 -22.94 0.76 8.29
N THR A 576 -23.28 1.28 9.47
CA THR A 576 -22.61 0.88 10.71
C THR A 576 -23.24 -0.35 11.38
N ALA A 577 -24.51 -0.65 11.06
CA ALA A 577 -25.22 -1.83 11.55
C ALA A 577 -24.61 -3.17 11.10
N ASP A 578 -23.86 -3.19 10.00
CA ASP A 578 -23.28 -4.38 9.39
C ASP A 578 -22.05 -4.88 10.19
N ARG A 579 -22.30 -5.58 11.30
CA ARG A 579 -21.24 -6.14 12.17
C ARG A 579 -20.40 -7.26 11.54
N SER A 580 -20.84 -7.82 10.40
CA SER A 580 -20.20 -8.93 9.69
C SER A 580 -19.13 -8.50 8.67
N ILE A 581 -18.84 -7.20 8.58
CA ILE A 581 -18.09 -6.59 7.49
C ILE A 581 -16.77 -6.00 8.02
N ALA A 582 -15.72 -6.06 7.21
CA ALA A 582 -14.38 -5.60 7.60
C ALA A 582 -14.42 -4.11 7.99
N MET A 583 -13.95 -3.80 9.20
CA MET A 583 -13.74 -2.43 9.64
C MET A 583 -12.76 -1.73 8.68
N LEU A 584 -13.08 -0.51 8.24
CA LEU A 584 -12.14 0.32 7.48
C LEU A 584 -10.82 0.44 8.25
N ASP A 585 -9.71 0.20 7.56
CA ASP A 585 -8.38 0.33 8.14
C ASP A 585 -8.10 1.79 8.58
N ALA A 586 -7.14 1.96 9.49
CA ALA A 586 -6.79 3.29 10.01
C ALA A 586 -6.29 4.25 8.91
N ALA A 587 -5.69 3.69 7.86
CA ALA A 587 -5.10 4.45 6.77
C ALA A 587 -6.20 5.04 5.85
N MET A 588 -7.32 4.35 5.68
CA MET A 588 -8.56 4.85 5.08
C MET A 588 -9.22 5.91 5.96
N ARG A 589 -9.24 5.69 7.29
CA ARG A 589 -9.76 6.69 8.22
C ARG A 589 -9.02 8.03 8.14
N ARG A 590 -7.72 8.02 7.85
CA ARG A 590 -6.92 9.24 7.62
C ARG A 590 -7.30 9.95 6.32
N ARG A 591 -7.55 9.19 5.25
CA ARG A 591 -7.71 9.72 3.90
C ARG A 591 -9.09 10.28 3.62
N PHE A 592 -10.12 9.83 4.32
CA PHE A 592 -11.49 10.31 4.19
C PHE A 592 -11.89 11.19 5.37
N ALA A 593 -12.71 12.22 5.12
CA ALA A 593 -13.44 12.87 6.21
C ALA A 593 -14.74 12.09 6.50
N PHE A 594 -15.08 11.89 7.77
CA PHE A 594 -16.23 11.10 8.18
C PHE A 594 -17.37 12.02 8.59
N ILE A 595 -18.53 11.83 7.98
CA ILE A 595 -19.75 12.60 8.24
C ILE A 595 -20.81 11.61 8.69
N GLU A 596 -21.26 11.77 9.93
CA GLU A 596 -22.26 10.90 10.51
C GLU A 596 -23.67 11.35 10.14
N LEU A 597 -24.51 10.42 9.67
CA LEU A 597 -25.94 10.60 9.46
C LEU A 597 -26.68 9.71 10.46
N HIS A 598 -27.00 10.27 11.62
CA HIS A 598 -27.62 9.56 12.75
C HIS A 598 -29.03 10.09 13.05
N PRO A 599 -30.06 9.22 13.19
CA PRO A 599 -31.46 9.65 13.30
C PRO A 599 -31.82 10.42 14.58
N GLU A 600 -30.95 10.44 15.58
CA GLU A 600 -31.14 11.23 16.82
C GLU A 600 -30.37 12.56 16.81
N ARG A 601 -29.63 12.88 15.74
CA ARG A 601 -28.78 14.08 15.63
C ARG A 601 -29.10 14.88 14.38
N ASP A 602 -28.77 16.17 14.41
CA ASP A 602 -28.82 16.99 13.22
C ASP A 602 -27.77 16.51 12.19
N PRO A 603 -28.10 16.44 10.90
CA PRO A 603 -29.32 16.99 10.29
C PRO A 603 -30.49 15.98 10.18
N VAL A 604 -30.29 14.70 10.53
CA VAL A 604 -31.24 13.61 10.19
C VAL A 604 -32.46 13.60 11.11
N ARG A 605 -32.31 14.03 12.37
CA ARG A 605 -33.37 14.02 13.40
C ARG A 605 -34.71 14.54 12.89
N ASP A 606 -34.69 15.65 12.19
CA ASP A 606 -35.91 16.37 11.80
C ASP A 606 -36.35 16.08 10.35
N VAL A 607 -35.65 15.20 9.61
CA VAL A 607 -35.92 14.90 8.20
C VAL A 607 -37.32 14.31 7.99
N LEU A 608 -37.73 13.33 8.80
CA LEU A 608 -39.04 12.69 8.65
C LEU A 608 -40.19 13.65 8.99
N ALA A 609 -40.02 14.45 10.04
CA ALA A 609 -41.01 15.46 10.44
C ALA A 609 -41.14 16.55 9.36
N GLY A 610 -40.02 17.04 8.83
CA GLY A 610 -39.99 18.00 7.73
C GLY A 610 -40.66 17.43 6.48
N TRP A 611 -40.32 16.21 6.08
CA TRP A 611 -40.95 15.54 4.94
C TRP A 611 -42.46 15.36 5.13
N ALA A 612 -42.90 14.85 6.29
CA ALA A 612 -44.31 14.64 6.59
C ALA A 612 -45.11 15.95 6.54
N ALA A 613 -44.54 17.04 7.07
CA ALA A 613 -45.12 18.38 6.99
C ALA A 613 -45.27 18.86 5.53
N THR A 614 -44.26 18.67 4.68
CA THR A 614 -44.36 19.04 3.25
C THR A 614 -45.40 18.23 2.48
N LYS A 615 -45.70 17.01 2.93
CA LYS A 615 -46.75 16.14 2.38
C LYS A 615 -48.14 16.37 3.00
N GLY A 616 -48.23 17.21 4.05
CA GLY A 616 -49.47 17.44 4.78
C GLY A 616 -49.95 16.24 5.59
N LEU A 617 -49.06 15.30 5.92
CA LEU A 617 -49.37 14.11 6.71
C LEU A 617 -49.53 14.49 8.19
N GLN A 618 -50.55 13.92 8.85
CA GLN A 618 -50.91 14.22 10.25
C GLN A 618 -50.87 12.98 11.14
N ASP A 619 -50.17 11.93 10.70
CA ASP A 619 -50.03 10.69 11.47
C ASP A 619 -48.83 10.73 12.43
N ASP A 620 -48.72 9.70 13.28
CA ASP A 620 -47.73 9.60 14.36
C ASP A 620 -46.38 9.03 13.92
N ARG A 621 -46.09 8.89 12.61
CA ARG A 621 -44.90 8.16 12.12
C ARG A 621 -43.57 8.75 12.60
N ALA A 622 -43.48 10.08 12.69
CA ALA A 622 -42.27 10.77 13.15
C ALA A 622 -42.04 10.54 14.65
N ASP A 623 -43.10 10.67 15.45
CA ASP A 623 -43.04 10.41 16.89
C ASP A 623 -42.73 8.95 17.20
N LEU A 624 -43.30 8.03 16.42
CA LEU A 624 -43.05 6.59 16.55
C LEU A 624 -41.59 6.24 16.24
N LEU A 625 -41.00 6.82 15.20
CA LEU A 625 -39.59 6.61 14.88
C LEU A 625 -38.68 7.13 15.99
N THR A 626 -38.98 8.31 16.54
CA THR A 626 -38.25 8.88 17.68
C THR A 626 -38.32 7.96 18.90
N ARG A 627 -39.52 7.49 19.27
CA ARG A 627 -39.69 6.55 20.40
C ARG A 627 -38.98 5.22 20.16
N LEU A 628 -39.06 4.70 18.94
CA LEU A 628 -38.36 3.48 18.55
C LEU A 628 -36.85 3.64 18.76
N ASN A 629 -36.27 4.70 18.21
CA ASN A 629 -34.85 4.97 18.34
C ASN A 629 -34.43 5.17 19.80
N THR A 630 -35.19 5.92 20.60
CA THR A 630 -34.93 6.05 22.04
C THR A 630 -34.94 4.71 22.77
N ALA A 631 -35.78 3.75 22.36
CA ALA A 631 -35.87 2.42 22.97
C ALA A 631 -34.73 1.46 22.58
N ILE A 632 -34.04 1.74 21.47
CA ILE A 632 -32.88 0.97 20.98
C ILE A 632 -31.63 1.51 21.68
N ALA A 633 -30.94 0.66 22.43
CA ALA A 633 -29.76 1.06 23.20
C ALA A 633 -28.49 1.18 22.33
N ASP A 634 -28.37 0.32 21.32
CA ASP A 634 -27.22 0.32 20.41
C ASP A 634 -27.33 1.48 19.42
N HIS A 635 -26.27 2.29 19.36
CA HIS A 635 -26.14 3.46 18.50
C HIS A 635 -26.18 3.09 17.02
N ASP A 636 -25.60 1.95 16.63
CA ASP A 636 -25.51 1.55 15.22
C ASP A 636 -26.75 0.77 14.73
N ALA A 637 -27.59 0.30 15.66
CA ALA A 637 -28.83 -0.44 15.38
C ALA A 637 -30.07 0.45 15.18
N LYS A 638 -29.89 1.78 15.23
CA LYS A 638 -31.00 2.74 15.09
C LYS A 638 -31.62 2.67 13.69
N VAL A 639 -32.87 3.08 13.57
CA VAL A 639 -33.64 3.03 12.32
C VAL A 639 -33.77 4.44 11.74
N GLY A 640 -33.38 4.61 10.47
CA GLY A 640 -33.44 5.89 9.80
C GLY A 640 -34.82 6.25 9.22
N PRO A 641 -35.03 7.53 8.87
CA PRO A 641 -36.32 8.06 8.42
C PRO A 641 -36.84 7.48 7.09
N SER A 642 -35.97 7.01 6.20
CA SER A 642 -36.37 6.59 4.85
C SER A 642 -37.32 5.38 4.81
N PHE A 643 -37.36 4.55 5.85
CA PHE A 643 -38.36 3.48 5.97
C PHE A 643 -39.79 4.04 5.92
N LEU A 644 -40.00 5.25 6.45
CA LEU A 644 -41.33 5.87 6.63
C LEU A 644 -41.58 7.05 5.68
N MET A 645 -40.60 7.46 4.88
CA MET A 645 -40.71 8.54 3.88
C MET A 645 -41.34 8.06 2.56
N ARG A 646 -42.55 7.49 2.66
CA ARG A 646 -43.34 7.02 1.51
C ARG A 646 -44.82 7.22 1.78
N ASP A 647 -45.60 7.32 0.70
CA ASP A 647 -47.05 7.38 0.82
C ASP A 647 -47.53 5.99 1.26
N LEU A 648 -48.06 5.92 2.47
CA LEU A 648 -48.55 4.69 3.11
C LEU A 648 -50.07 4.77 3.17
N ASP A 649 -50.74 3.69 2.78
CA ASP A 649 -52.18 3.54 2.97
C ASP A 649 -52.51 3.21 4.44
N ALA A 650 -53.78 2.88 4.72
CA ALA A 650 -54.26 2.69 6.09
C ALA A 650 -53.48 1.61 6.87
N ASP A 651 -53.04 0.54 6.21
CA ASP A 651 -52.29 -0.56 6.81
C ASP A 651 -50.77 -0.45 6.56
N GLY A 652 -50.33 0.39 5.62
CA GLY A 652 -48.94 0.50 5.20
C GLY A 652 -47.94 0.82 6.31
N LEU A 653 -48.32 1.60 7.34
CA LEU A 653 -47.45 1.84 8.49
C LEU A 653 -47.23 0.57 9.32
N ALA A 654 -48.28 -0.23 9.52
CA ALA A 654 -48.19 -1.49 10.23
C ALA A 654 -47.37 -2.52 9.43
N ASP A 655 -47.53 -2.53 8.10
CA ASP A 655 -46.77 -3.42 7.22
C ASP A 655 -45.28 -3.09 7.21
N VAL A 656 -44.89 -1.81 7.09
CA VAL A 656 -43.47 -1.40 7.21
C VAL A 656 -42.90 -1.81 8.57
N TRP A 657 -43.68 -1.64 9.65
CA TRP A 657 -43.24 -2.05 10.99
C TRP A 657 -42.99 -3.56 11.05
N ARG A 658 -43.95 -4.35 10.57
CA ARG A 658 -43.96 -5.81 10.68
C ARG A 658 -42.93 -6.49 9.77
N TYR A 659 -42.75 -5.98 8.55
CA TYR A 659 -41.98 -6.66 7.51
C TYR A 659 -40.63 -6.01 7.20
N GLU A 660 -40.38 -4.78 7.65
CA GLU A 660 -39.08 -4.10 7.44
C GLU A 660 -38.38 -3.78 8.77
N ILE A 661 -39.05 -3.08 9.70
CA ILE A 661 -38.42 -2.59 10.94
C ILE A 661 -38.17 -3.72 11.95
N LEU A 662 -39.19 -4.51 12.29
CA LEU A 662 -39.04 -5.58 13.28
C LEU A 662 -38.05 -6.67 12.82
N PRO A 663 -38.06 -7.12 11.55
CA PRO A 663 -37.05 -8.05 11.06
C PRO A 663 -35.61 -7.50 11.15
N LEU A 664 -35.40 -6.23 10.83
CA LEU A 664 -34.09 -5.57 10.99
C LEU A 664 -33.59 -5.63 12.44
N LEU A 665 -34.48 -5.35 13.41
CA LEU A 665 -34.13 -5.43 14.84
C LEU A 665 -33.96 -6.88 15.32
N ALA A 666 -34.64 -7.84 14.68
CA ALA A 666 -34.48 -9.26 15.00
C ALA A 666 -33.07 -9.77 14.70
N GLU A 667 -32.44 -9.28 13.63
CA GLU A 667 -31.04 -9.60 13.33
C GLU A 667 -30.09 -9.08 14.41
N HIS A 668 -30.39 -7.90 14.98
CA HIS A 668 -29.58 -7.32 16.07
C HIS A 668 -29.75 -8.02 17.42
N HIS A 669 -30.93 -8.57 17.69
CA HIS A 669 -31.24 -9.29 18.94
C HIS A 669 -31.16 -10.82 18.80
N TYR A 670 -30.50 -11.32 17.75
CA TYR A 670 -30.39 -12.75 17.51
C TYR A 670 -29.68 -13.46 18.67
N GLY A 671 -30.42 -14.31 19.39
CA GLY A 671 -29.91 -15.05 20.55
C GLY A 671 -30.13 -14.38 21.92
N ASP A 672 -30.65 -13.14 21.97
CA ASP A 672 -30.87 -12.41 23.22
C ASP A 672 -32.21 -12.74 23.92
N GLY A 673 -33.09 -13.50 23.26
CA GLY A 673 -34.40 -13.88 23.81
C GLY A 673 -35.37 -12.71 24.02
N VAL A 674 -35.11 -11.55 23.39
CA VAL A 674 -35.94 -10.34 23.49
C VAL A 674 -37.26 -10.54 22.74
N ASP A 675 -38.39 -10.29 23.39
CA ASP A 675 -39.69 -10.17 22.73
C ASP A 675 -39.76 -8.82 21.99
N LEU A 676 -39.49 -8.85 20.68
CA LEU A 676 -39.44 -7.69 19.82
C LEU A 676 -40.80 -7.01 19.69
N GLU A 677 -41.90 -7.75 19.66
CA GLU A 677 -43.24 -7.19 19.51
C GLU A 677 -43.65 -6.45 20.80
N ALA A 678 -43.32 -7.02 21.95
CA ALA A 678 -43.58 -6.38 23.25
C ALA A 678 -42.75 -5.11 23.46
N ARG A 679 -41.51 -5.08 22.93
CA ARG A 679 -40.56 -3.98 23.15
C ARG A 679 -40.61 -2.89 22.08
N TYR A 680 -40.67 -3.28 20.81
CA TYR A 680 -40.54 -2.40 19.64
C TYR A 680 -41.78 -2.38 18.75
N GLY A 681 -42.79 -3.22 19.03
CA GLY A 681 -44.02 -3.28 18.24
C GLY A 681 -44.81 -1.98 18.26
N LEU A 682 -45.53 -1.71 17.17
CA LEU A 682 -46.28 -0.47 16.97
C LEU A 682 -47.28 -0.19 18.10
N ALA A 683 -47.99 -1.23 18.56
CA ALA A 683 -48.93 -1.12 19.68
C ALA A 683 -48.23 -0.82 21.01
N ALA A 684 -47.01 -1.32 21.22
CA ALA A 684 -46.23 -1.04 22.42
C ALA A 684 -45.74 0.41 22.45
N LEU A 685 -45.21 0.91 21.33
CA LEU A 685 -44.71 2.29 21.20
C LEU A 685 -45.81 3.34 21.29
N ARG A 686 -47.02 3.05 20.77
CA ARG A 686 -48.20 3.93 20.92
C ARG A 686 -48.70 4.03 22.36
N ARG A 687 -48.51 2.98 23.18
CA ARG A 687 -48.87 2.98 24.61
C ARG A 687 -47.89 3.77 25.48
N GLN A 688 -46.65 3.99 25.00
CA GLN A 688 -45.68 4.83 25.71
C GLN A 688 -46.14 6.29 25.66
N ALA A 689 -46.03 7.02 26.78
CA ALA A 689 -46.33 8.44 26.80
C ALA A 689 -45.36 9.21 25.90
N THR A 690 -45.83 10.25 25.21
CA THR A 690 -44.96 11.14 24.43
C THR A 690 -43.89 11.73 25.35
N PRO A 691 -42.58 11.56 25.06
CA PRO A 691 -41.55 12.25 25.82
C PRO A 691 -41.74 13.76 25.67
N SER A 692 -41.81 14.48 26.80
CA SER A 692 -41.83 15.94 26.78
C SER A 692 -40.47 16.46 26.32
N ALA A 693 -40.46 17.34 25.32
CA ALA A 693 -39.25 18.01 24.85
C ALA A 693 -38.82 19.11 25.84
N ALA A 694 -38.28 18.71 27.00
CA ALA A 694 -37.61 19.59 27.95
C ALA A 694 -36.82 18.74 28.96
N ASP A 695 -35.55 18.43 28.67
CA ASP A 695 -34.54 18.03 29.67
C ASP A 695 -33.12 18.11 29.05
N GLY A 696 -32.83 19.25 28.42
CA GLY A 696 -31.50 19.57 27.85
C GLY A 696 -30.82 20.76 28.51
N ALA A 697 -31.23 21.14 29.73
CA ALA A 697 -30.70 22.30 30.42
C ALA A 697 -30.63 22.09 31.95
N GLU A 698 -29.70 21.26 32.41
CA GLU A 698 -29.17 21.38 33.78
C GLU A 698 -27.65 21.17 33.74
N GLY A 699 -26.92 22.16 34.24
CA GLY A 699 -25.45 22.16 34.27
C GLY A 699 -24.78 23.53 34.18
N ALA A 700 -25.49 24.63 34.44
CA ALA A 700 -24.88 25.90 34.78
C ALA A 700 -25.30 26.27 36.21
N ASP A 701 -24.28 26.48 37.04
CA ASP A 701 -24.26 27.21 38.30
C ASP A 701 -24.52 26.44 39.61
N THR A 702 -23.45 26.17 40.35
CA THR A 702 -23.34 26.48 41.80
C THR A 702 -21.89 26.81 42.15
N ALA A 703 -21.70 28.07 42.56
CA ALA A 703 -20.60 28.72 43.29
C ALA A 703 -19.66 27.84 44.13
N ASP A 704 -18.34 28.04 44.04
CA ASP A 704 -17.53 29.01 44.82
C ASP A 704 -16.10 29.10 44.26
#